data_AF-Q6FLY9-F1
#
_entry.id   AF-Q6FLY9-F1
#
_cell.length_a   1.000
_cell.length_b   1.000
_cell.length_c   1.000
_cell.angle_alpha   90.00
_cell.angle_beta   90.00
_cell.angle_gamma   90.00
#
_symmetry.space_group_name_H-M   'P 1'
#
loop_
_entity.id
_entity.type
_entity.pdbx_description
1 polymer ?
#
loop_
_entity_poly.entity_id
_entity_poly.type
_entity_poly.pdbx_seq_one_letter_code
_entity_poly.pdbx_strand_id
1 'polypeptide(L)'
;MSFIRIARSLARGYYNLPTNIIDRTSINTSRKDDDSDTKATGSQLDSPDEEWLKDYNSFVNVRRRNRSVLRTFVFGIGLFLIIAILTLWWPLTGADLPQCHSIYMYPSYARVDGFNEKFTSLANKYHLYLYREQGMDKEPLNNGEIQLDGIPVLFIPGNAGSYRQVRSIAAACSELYFKQSDILINKNAKNLDFFAADFNEDFTAFHGGTMLDQAEYLNDAIRYILSLYDQPDVSTTLAKPKSVIIVAHSMGGIVARLMPTLKNHIHGSVHSYLTLSSPHAAAPITFDGDVLQLYKRTNEYWKRELNDKSSFIFNNVSLISITGGIQDTILPADYAMIEDLIPYSNGFTVHTNTIQDVWTPIDHLAIVWCKQLREIISRYLVETSNIYLPSKVVPLEERMKIASQLFLSGFEDSYRNYSGEELRNLTTNSEVSSEMKLNDIVKITKDTIPDKPYLSVPVAQFDGNVFLTLFSNSDNIKILGCANSYRHDPTIHSCKDLSHFIKKVPRYFDPNKEHKTESNKLLHTSIDEFKKYDFVIVDFSTIVEEHDLLVYATLSREEHTVIDVTPSNLLFMSQKIKVPPGALMNKWEFINLWDSLFAYKMNVDTTAMEQPFEPFVKQHIKEPFETKWHLNVLESTTSISFHNIAPFIPTNENITRSLFLTLVGSPENDYFIRISVDYLMTLKLLYIRYRLAIASFPIAVITMVLAYQFYIYDRRGIFLPFVTALGHLISTYNTIICFSLLGLSFLCDMKLVQNALFAIDPSHLNKPYFNSNKDVRNNFYLLGLRSKLLGVLVYFFFTIGTALVILLNGILLTFQKLFTMAINLKRTNMLQNQRTNTTAIITKWRFLALFLIIISVSTFIPYQMAFMLAVIIQVINSLKVSSLSARTKNHQNLLNFNMSLLLLLIFIAIIDFPIIIVFLHNVAIRCGTSFRSQHNCLAIIPILLMVNNNSLLRLPNRTKGNKGRLVSLLGLIYLSLFSLIYGIRNLFWLHHGVNIFSMWVFYLTIFSKGS
;
A
#
# COMPACT_ATOMS: atom_id res chain seq x y z
N MET A 1 -12.25 29.90 9.18
CA MET A 1 -13.59 30.53 9.04
C MET A 1 -14.15 30.55 7.61
N SER A 2 -13.35 30.84 6.58
CA SER A 2 -13.83 30.92 5.17
C SER A 2 -14.45 29.61 4.66
N PHE A 3 -13.91 28.45 5.06
CA PHE A 3 -14.47 27.14 4.68
C PHE A 3 -15.87 26.91 5.25
N ILE A 4 -16.11 27.31 6.50
CA ILE A 4 -17.45 27.25 7.12
C ILE A 4 -18.40 28.22 6.42
N ARG A 5 -17.92 29.39 5.95
CA ARG A 5 -18.72 30.32 5.13
C ARG A 5 -19.03 29.74 3.75
N ILE A 6 -18.09 29.06 3.10
CA ILE A 6 -18.31 28.41 1.79
C ILE A 6 -19.22 27.19 1.95
N ALA A 7 -19.02 26.34 2.94
CA ALA A 7 -19.92 25.22 3.24
C ALA A 7 -21.32 25.71 3.66
N ARG A 8 -21.42 26.80 4.44
CA ARG A 8 -22.69 27.48 4.72
C ARG A 8 -23.27 28.15 3.48
N SER A 9 -22.47 28.62 2.53
CA SER A 9 -22.92 29.26 1.28
C SER A 9 -23.42 28.21 0.28
N LEU A 10 -22.69 27.12 0.10
CA LEU A 10 -23.10 25.95 -0.68
C LEU A 10 -24.34 25.32 -0.07
N ALA A 11 -24.37 25.15 1.25
CA ALA A 11 -25.58 24.75 1.96
C ALA A 11 -26.70 25.77 1.73
N ARG A 12 -26.53 27.07 2.00
CA ARG A 12 -27.57 28.11 1.84
C ARG A 12 -28.07 28.24 0.40
N GLY A 13 -27.21 28.11 -0.61
CA GLY A 13 -27.59 28.07 -2.03
C GLY A 13 -28.34 26.80 -2.42
N TYR A 14 -28.17 25.73 -1.63
CA TYR A 14 -28.97 24.50 -1.70
C TYR A 14 -30.29 24.60 -0.91
N TYR A 15 -30.28 25.30 0.22
CA TYR A 15 -31.41 25.50 1.15
C TYR A 15 -32.37 26.61 0.72
N ASN A 16 -31.90 27.58 -0.07
CA ASN A 16 -32.68 28.66 -0.65
C ASN A 16 -33.01 28.40 -2.13
N LEU A 17 -33.19 27.14 -2.52
CA LEU A 17 -34.10 26.87 -3.63
C LEU A 17 -35.47 27.38 -3.18
N PRO A 18 -36.00 28.46 -3.78
CA PRO A 18 -37.33 28.90 -3.45
C PRO A 18 -38.26 27.74 -3.82
N THR A 19 -38.99 27.24 -2.83
CA THR A 19 -40.27 26.55 -3.05
C THR A 19 -41.29 27.45 -3.75
N ASN A 20 -40.95 28.71 -4.04
CA ASN A 20 -41.75 29.68 -4.79
C ASN A 20 -41.54 29.56 -6.31
N ILE A 21 -41.52 28.34 -6.83
CA ILE A 21 -41.74 28.06 -8.26
C ILE A 21 -43.17 27.53 -8.49
N ILE A 22 -44.06 27.74 -7.51
CA ILE A 22 -45.51 27.65 -7.62
C ILE A 22 -46.09 28.96 -7.06
N ASP A 23 -45.85 30.08 -7.75
CA ASP A 23 -46.53 31.34 -7.46
C ASP A 23 -47.49 31.70 -8.61
N ARG A 24 -48.77 31.48 -8.31
CA ARG A 24 -49.98 32.20 -8.76
C ARG A 24 -49.85 33.02 -10.06
N THR A 25 -49.86 32.36 -11.22
CA THR A 25 -50.09 33.04 -12.52
C THR A 25 -50.73 32.07 -13.52
N SER A 26 -52.03 31.78 -13.37
CA SER A 26 -52.95 31.32 -14.45
C SER A 26 -54.32 30.84 -13.94
N ILE A 27 -54.91 31.50 -12.94
CA ILE A 27 -56.35 31.44 -12.69
C ILE A 27 -56.81 32.86 -12.33
N ASN A 28 -56.90 33.71 -13.35
CA ASN A 28 -57.59 35.00 -13.31
C ASN A 28 -58.32 35.14 -14.65
N THR A 29 -59.35 34.33 -14.83
CA THR A 29 -60.37 34.55 -15.86
C THR A 29 -61.58 35.18 -15.19
N SER A 30 -61.75 36.48 -15.45
CA SER A 30 -62.95 37.31 -15.32
C SER A 30 -63.97 36.94 -14.23
N ARG A 31 -63.88 37.64 -13.11
CA ARG A 31 -65.04 37.88 -12.24
C ARG A 31 -65.78 39.11 -12.77
N LYS A 32 -66.92 38.88 -13.44
CA LYS A 32 -67.99 39.85 -13.68
C LYS A 32 -69.30 39.13 -13.39
N ASP A 33 -69.87 39.50 -12.25
CA ASP A 33 -71.29 39.66 -11.92
C ASP A 33 -72.30 38.96 -12.83
N ASP A 34 -73.02 37.96 -12.28
CA ASP A 34 -74.48 38.01 -12.19
C ASP A 34 -75.02 36.86 -11.33
N ASP A 35 -75.97 37.21 -10.47
CA ASP A 35 -76.69 36.38 -9.51
C ASP A 35 -77.54 35.29 -10.20
N SER A 36 -77.54 34.07 -9.64
CA SER A 36 -78.76 33.31 -9.35
C SER A 36 -78.45 31.94 -8.74
N ASP A 37 -79.20 31.65 -7.69
CA ASP A 37 -79.18 30.44 -6.88
C ASP A 37 -79.27 29.13 -7.67
N THR A 38 -78.41 28.17 -7.34
CA THR A 38 -78.83 26.76 -7.25
C THR A 38 -77.83 25.94 -6.41
N LYS A 39 -78.30 25.55 -5.23
CA LYS A 39 -77.67 24.51 -4.39
C LYS A 39 -77.65 23.19 -5.17
N ALA A 40 -76.48 22.73 -5.57
CA ALA A 40 -76.25 21.35 -5.99
C ALA A 40 -74.99 20.81 -5.33
N THR A 41 -75.19 19.82 -4.47
CA THR A 41 -74.20 18.94 -3.87
C THR A 41 -73.30 18.32 -4.94
N GLY A 42 -72.01 18.64 -4.94
CA GLY A 42 -71.02 18.08 -5.87
C GLY A 42 -69.73 17.73 -5.14
N SER A 43 -69.43 16.44 -5.05
CA SER A 43 -68.19 15.88 -4.52
C SER A 43 -66.97 16.41 -5.28
N GLN A 44 -66.04 17.08 -4.59
CA GLN A 44 -64.71 17.41 -5.12
C GLN A 44 -63.89 16.13 -5.30
N LEU A 45 -63.81 15.64 -6.55
CA LEU A 45 -62.81 14.67 -6.97
C LEU A 45 -61.50 15.44 -7.23
N ASP A 46 -60.59 15.46 -6.25
CA ASP A 46 -59.21 15.92 -6.41
C ASP A 46 -58.57 15.20 -7.62
N SER A 47 -57.93 15.94 -8.51
CA SER A 47 -57.29 15.35 -9.69
C SER A 47 -56.10 14.46 -9.29
N PRO A 48 -55.81 13.35 -10.01
CA PRO A 48 -54.68 12.46 -9.68
C PRO A 48 -53.29 13.14 -9.62
N ASP A 49 -53.15 14.30 -10.26
CA ASP A 49 -51.93 15.10 -10.23
C ASP A 49 -51.85 16.01 -8.98
N GLU A 50 -52.97 16.47 -8.43
CA GLU A 50 -53.00 17.21 -7.15
C GLU A 50 -52.68 16.33 -5.96
N GLU A 51 -53.22 15.11 -5.92
CA GLU A 51 -52.87 14.13 -4.88
C GLU A 51 -51.37 13.80 -4.94
N TRP A 52 -50.83 13.58 -6.16
CA TRP A 52 -49.40 13.37 -6.34
C TRP A 52 -48.56 14.57 -5.90
N LEU A 53 -48.98 15.80 -6.19
CA LEU A 53 -48.29 17.03 -5.78
C LEU A 53 -48.31 17.20 -4.26
N LYS A 54 -49.44 16.93 -3.59
CA LYS A 54 -49.55 16.93 -2.12
C LYS A 54 -48.57 15.91 -1.52
N ASP A 55 -48.59 14.68 -2.03
CA ASP A 55 -47.71 13.61 -1.56
C ASP A 55 -46.23 13.93 -1.82
N TYR A 56 -45.89 14.42 -3.02
CA TYR A 56 -44.53 14.85 -3.38
C TYR A 56 -44.02 15.96 -2.46
N ASN A 57 -44.83 17.00 -2.24
CA ASN A 57 -44.48 18.12 -1.35
C ASN A 57 -44.33 17.66 0.10
N SER A 58 -45.12 16.67 0.55
CA SER A 58 -44.97 16.07 1.88
C SER A 58 -43.59 15.40 2.09
N PHE A 59 -42.99 14.87 1.02
CA PHE A 59 -41.64 14.31 1.08
C PHE A 59 -40.57 15.39 1.10
N VAL A 60 -40.72 16.42 0.25
CA VAL A 60 -39.70 17.44 -0.01
C VAL A 60 -39.64 18.52 1.09
N ASN A 61 -40.78 18.96 1.64
CA ASN A 61 -40.85 20.15 2.50
C ASN A 61 -40.53 19.91 4.00
N VAL A 62 -39.81 18.83 4.34
CA VAL A 62 -39.54 18.50 5.75
C VAL A 62 -38.18 19.04 6.20
N ARG A 63 -38.21 20.24 6.81
CA ARG A 63 -37.04 20.94 7.38
C ARG A 63 -36.14 20.06 8.28
N ARG A 64 -36.73 19.11 9.03
CA ARG A 64 -35.99 18.17 9.90
C ARG A 64 -35.05 17.26 9.11
N ARG A 65 -35.47 16.75 7.94
CA ARG A 65 -34.69 15.82 7.10
C ARG A 65 -33.44 16.48 6.55
N ASN A 66 -33.59 17.73 6.08
CA ASN A 66 -32.45 18.45 5.53
C ASN A 66 -31.39 18.74 6.61
N ARG A 67 -31.78 18.97 7.88
CA ARG A 67 -30.80 19.16 8.97
C ARG A 67 -29.95 17.90 9.20
N SER A 68 -30.55 16.70 9.12
CA SER A 68 -29.79 15.45 9.29
C SER A 68 -28.77 15.25 8.18
N VAL A 69 -29.15 15.47 6.91
CA VAL A 69 -28.24 15.41 5.76
C VAL A 69 -27.06 16.36 5.94
N LEU A 70 -27.33 17.61 6.34
CA LEU A 70 -26.27 18.60 6.56
C LEU A 70 -25.33 18.22 7.70
N ARG A 71 -25.83 17.63 8.79
CA ARG A 71 -24.97 17.14 9.88
C ARG A 71 -24.05 16.03 9.39
N THR A 72 -24.59 15.04 8.67
CA THR A 72 -23.79 13.95 8.08
C THR A 72 -22.77 14.48 7.08
N PHE A 73 -23.16 15.43 6.23
CA PHE A 73 -22.26 16.09 5.28
C PHE A 73 -21.11 16.81 6.00
N VAL A 74 -21.42 17.67 6.97
CA VAL A 74 -20.41 18.44 7.73
C VAL A 74 -19.46 17.52 8.49
N PHE A 75 -19.98 16.45 9.10
CA PHE A 75 -19.16 15.47 9.79
C PHE A 75 -18.24 14.70 8.82
N GLY A 76 -18.80 14.14 7.75
CA GLY A 76 -18.04 13.35 6.77
C GLY A 76 -17.00 14.17 6.02
N ILE A 77 -17.34 15.39 5.57
CA ILE A 77 -16.36 16.27 4.91
C ILE A 77 -15.32 16.81 5.88
N GLY A 78 -15.70 17.06 7.14
CA GLY A 78 -14.76 17.44 8.21
C GLY A 78 -13.73 16.34 8.44
N LEU A 79 -14.17 15.09 8.54
CA LEU A 79 -13.27 13.95 8.70
C LEU A 79 -12.37 13.75 7.49
N PHE A 80 -12.92 13.84 6.27
CA PHE A 80 -12.13 13.77 5.03
C PHE A 80 -11.03 14.84 5.00
N LEU A 81 -11.37 16.09 5.33
CA LEU A 81 -10.41 17.20 5.38
C LEU A 81 -9.37 17.02 6.49
N ILE A 82 -9.75 16.52 7.67
CA ILE A 82 -8.80 16.24 8.75
C ILE A 82 -7.79 15.19 8.30
N ILE A 83 -8.25 14.06 7.74
CA ILE A 83 -7.35 13.01 7.24
C ILE A 83 -6.44 13.58 6.14
N ALA A 84 -7.01 14.28 5.16
CA ALA A 84 -6.23 14.88 4.07
C ALA A 84 -5.20 15.91 4.58
N ILE A 85 -5.56 16.76 5.53
CA ILE A 85 -4.64 17.75 6.12
C ILE A 85 -3.52 17.05 6.89
N LEU A 86 -3.85 16.04 7.71
CA LEU A 86 -2.84 15.28 8.45
C LEU A 86 -1.89 14.53 7.51
N THR A 87 -2.40 13.91 6.44
CA THR A 87 -1.56 13.23 5.45
C THR A 87 -0.63 14.20 4.71
N LEU A 88 -1.10 15.39 4.34
CA LEU A 88 -0.32 16.35 3.56
C LEU A 88 0.64 17.21 4.40
N TRP A 89 0.28 17.53 5.64
CA TRP A 89 0.96 18.58 6.41
C TRP A 89 1.51 18.12 7.76
N TRP A 90 1.07 16.98 8.30
CA TRP A 90 1.60 16.50 9.59
C TRP A 90 2.97 15.85 9.35
N PRO A 91 4.08 16.41 9.88
CA PRO A 91 5.40 15.86 9.63
C PRO A 91 5.56 14.50 10.32
N LEU A 92 6.45 13.68 9.78
CA LEU A 92 7.01 12.55 10.52
C LEU A 92 8.11 13.08 11.45
N THR A 93 8.29 12.45 12.61
CA THR A 93 9.23 12.90 13.65
C THR A 93 10.05 11.72 14.17
N GLY A 94 11.17 12.00 14.84
CA GLY A 94 12.02 10.96 15.45
C GLY A 94 12.56 9.97 14.42
N ALA A 95 12.49 8.68 14.73
CA ALA A 95 12.98 7.60 13.86
C ALA A 95 12.25 7.51 12.50
N ASP A 96 11.10 8.15 12.35
CA ASP A 96 10.33 8.21 11.11
C ASP A 96 10.69 9.43 10.23
N LEU A 97 11.66 10.26 10.65
CA LEU A 97 12.11 11.42 9.90
C LEU A 97 12.94 10.98 8.66
N PRO A 98 12.66 11.54 7.46
CA PRO A 98 13.42 11.23 6.26
C PRO A 98 14.81 11.87 6.27
N GLN A 99 15.85 11.08 6.06
CA GLN A 99 17.26 11.51 6.15
C GLN A 99 18.11 11.00 4.99
N CYS A 100 17.47 10.77 3.84
CA CYS A 100 18.16 10.25 2.68
C CYS A 100 19.13 11.27 2.07
N HIS A 101 20.41 10.92 1.91
CA HIS A 101 21.40 11.80 1.31
C HIS A 101 21.36 11.77 -0.23
N SER A 102 21.67 12.92 -0.82
CA SER A 102 21.80 13.07 -2.28
C SER A 102 23.07 12.40 -2.81
N ILE A 103 23.08 12.11 -4.11
CA ILE A 103 24.19 11.42 -4.78
C ILE A 103 24.53 12.07 -6.12
N TYR A 104 25.76 11.83 -6.59
CA TYR A 104 26.22 12.17 -7.93
C TYR A 104 26.69 10.91 -8.66
N MET A 105 26.52 10.89 -9.97
CA MET A 105 26.86 9.79 -10.87
C MET A 105 26.91 10.31 -12.31
N TYR A 106 27.61 9.60 -13.19
CA TYR A 106 27.82 9.95 -14.59
C TYR A 106 27.27 8.83 -15.48
N PRO A 107 25.93 8.72 -15.58
CA PRO A 107 25.29 7.59 -16.23
C PRO A 107 25.44 7.67 -17.75
N SER A 108 25.79 6.55 -18.37
CA SER A 108 25.71 6.33 -19.82
C SER A 108 24.83 5.12 -20.10
N TYR A 109 24.04 5.18 -21.18
CA TYR A 109 23.13 4.12 -21.57
C TYR A 109 23.37 3.74 -23.04
N ALA A 110 23.78 2.51 -23.27
CA ALA A 110 23.87 1.94 -24.61
C ALA A 110 22.58 1.17 -24.90
N ARG A 111 21.86 1.53 -25.97
CA ARG A 111 20.69 0.76 -26.42
C ARG A 111 21.16 -0.55 -27.03
N VAL A 112 20.54 -1.67 -26.65
CA VAL A 112 20.91 -3.01 -27.13
C VAL A 112 20.13 -3.33 -28.40
N ASP A 113 20.53 -2.72 -29.52
CA ASP A 113 19.79 -2.79 -30.80
C ASP A 113 19.75 -4.19 -31.44
N GLY A 114 20.63 -5.09 -31.03
CA GLY A 114 20.59 -6.49 -31.46
C GLY A 114 19.38 -7.28 -30.91
N PHE A 115 18.78 -6.83 -29.80
CA PHE A 115 17.55 -7.42 -29.24
C PHE A 115 16.32 -6.84 -29.94
N ASN A 116 16.07 -7.33 -31.15
CA ASN A 116 15.02 -6.86 -32.06
C ASN A 116 13.87 -7.87 -32.22
N GLU A 117 12.97 -7.62 -33.18
CA GLU A 117 11.79 -8.44 -33.47
C GLU A 117 12.09 -9.93 -33.72
N LYS A 118 13.33 -10.28 -34.09
CA LYS A 118 13.74 -11.68 -34.26
C LYS A 118 13.75 -12.46 -32.95
N PHE A 119 13.96 -11.78 -31.82
CA PHE A 119 14.05 -12.40 -30.50
C PHE A 119 12.77 -12.28 -29.69
N THR A 120 12.00 -11.21 -29.91
CA THR A 120 10.71 -11.01 -29.23
C THR A 120 9.79 -10.14 -30.08
N SER A 121 8.52 -10.49 -30.18
CA SER A 121 7.51 -9.67 -30.88
C SER A 121 7.27 -8.33 -30.20
N LEU A 122 7.73 -8.16 -28.96
CA LEU A 122 7.58 -6.95 -28.15
C LEU A 122 8.73 -5.95 -28.34
N ALA A 123 9.71 -6.21 -29.21
CA ALA A 123 10.86 -5.33 -29.44
C ALA A 123 10.48 -3.97 -30.07
N ASN A 124 9.30 -3.87 -30.68
CA ASN A 124 8.73 -2.59 -31.13
C ASN A 124 8.14 -1.76 -30.00
N LYS A 125 7.81 -2.41 -28.88
CA LYS A 125 7.18 -1.79 -27.72
C LYS A 125 8.20 -1.45 -26.65
N TYR A 126 9.16 -2.34 -26.41
CA TYR A 126 10.06 -2.27 -25.28
C TYR A 126 11.50 -2.30 -25.75
N HIS A 127 12.37 -1.70 -24.96
CA HIS A 127 13.79 -1.61 -25.26
C HIS A 127 14.62 -2.16 -24.10
N LEU A 128 15.85 -2.52 -24.40
CA LEU A 128 16.82 -2.96 -23.42
C LEU A 128 18.02 -2.03 -23.52
N TYR A 129 18.44 -1.49 -22.38
CA TYR A 129 19.62 -0.65 -22.27
C TYR A 129 20.67 -1.33 -21.43
N LEU A 130 21.94 -1.15 -21.77
CA LEU A 130 23.07 -1.45 -20.90
C LEU A 130 23.54 -0.16 -20.24
N TYR A 131 23.54 -0.14 -18.92
CA TYR A 131 24.09 0.95 -18.12
C TYR A 131 25.62 0.87 -18.07
N ARG A 132 26.28 2.01 -18.18
CA ARG A 132 27.72 2.18 -17.98
C ARG A 132 27.99 3.43 -17.16
N GLU A 133 28.77 3.32 -16.10
CA GLU A 133 29.28 4.46 -15.36
C GLU A 133 30.50 5.04 -16.08
N GLN A 134 30.39 6.29 -16.55
CA GLN A 134 31.46 6.92 -17.32
C GLN A 134 32.77 6.99 -16.53
N GLY A 135 33.87 6.65 -17.20
CA GLY A 135 35.20 6.62 -16.59
C GLY A 135 35.46 5.45 -15.64
N MET A 136 34.52 4.50 -15.49
CA MET A 136 34.72 3.27 -14.71
C MET A 136 34.46 2.01 -15.53
N ASP A 137 33.26 1.89 -16.10
CA ASP A 137 32.92 0.73 -16.92
C ASP A 137 33.49 0.86 -18.34
N LYS A 138 33.72 -0.27 -19.01
CA LYS A 138 34.24 -0.28 -20.38
C LYS A 138 33.28 0.41 -21.34
N GLU A 139 33.83 1.35 -22.12
CA GLU A 139 33.12 2.00 -23.22
C GLU A 139 32.91 1.01 -24.38
N PRO A 140 31.87 1.20 -25.22
CA PRO A 140 31.74 0.45 -26.46
C PRO A 140 32.99 0.59 -27.35
N LEU A 141 33.30 -0.45 -28.13
CA LEU A 141 34.34 -0.37 -29.15
C LEU A 141 33.95 0.67 -30.23
N ASN A 142 34.93 1.16 -31.01
CA ASN A 142 34.69 2.18 -32.06
C ASN A 142 33.65 1.76 -33.12
N ASN A 143 33.40 0.45 -33.28
CA ASN A 143 32.37 -0.10 -34.16
C ASN A 143 30.96 -0.11 -33.52
N GLY A 144 30.80 0.40 -32.29
CA GLY A 144 29.56 0.38 -31.52
C GLY A 144 29.31 -0.92 -30.74
N GLU A 145 30.24 -1.86 -30.77
CA GLU A 145 30.08 -3.14 -30.10
C GLU A 145 30.20 -2.99 -28.57
N ILE A 146 29.23 -3.56 -27.87
CA ILE A 146 29.18 -3.55 -26.41
C ILE A 146 30.28 -4.48 -25.88
N GLN A 147 31.10 -3.97 -24.97
CA GLN A 147 32.04 -4.80 -24.21
C GLN A 147 31.38 -5.25 -22.90
N LEU A 148 31.34 -6.56 -22.65
CA LEU A 148 30.84 -7.15 -21.39
C LEU A 148 32.00 -7.83 -20.67
N ASP A 149 32.19 -7.54 -19.38
CA ASP A 149 33.22 -8.18 -18.56
C ASP A 149 32.79 -8.46 -17.12
N GLY A 150 31.53 -8.15 -16.79
CA GLY A 150 30.94 -8.32 -15.48
C GLY A 150 29.93 -9.47 -15.41
N ILE A 151 29.22 -9.52 -14.29
CA ILE A 151 28.11 -10.45 -14.04
C ILE A 151 26.80 -9.80 -14.46
N PRO A 152 25.95 -10.46 -15.27
CA PRO A 152 24.74 -9.86 -15.78
C PRO A 152 23.70 -9.61 -14.68
N VAL A 153 23.22 -8.37 -14.61
CA VAL A 153 22.12 -7.94 -13.75
C VAL A 153 21.03 -7.35 -14.64
N LEU A 154 19.76 -7.71 -14.42
CA LEU A 154 18.62 -7.11 -15.09
C LEU A 154 17.79 -6.30 -14.10
N PHE A 155 17.73 -4.99 -14.34
CA PHE A 155 16.89 -4.06 -13.62
C PHE A 155 15.51 -3.96 -14.24
N ILE A 156 14.47 -4.09 -13.41
CA ILE A 156 13.06 -4.02 -13.81
C ILE A 156 12.39 -2.83 -13.11
N PRO A 157 11.99 -1.77 -13.86
CA PRO A 157 11.37 -0.59 -13.27
C PRO A 157 9.93 -0.83 -12.79
N GLY A 158 9.42 0.13 -12.03
CA GLY A 158 8.06 0.13 -11.51
C GLY A 158 6.97 0.57 -12.49
N ASN A 159 5.74 0.71 -11.98
CA ASN A 159 4.61 1.26 -12.73
C ASN A 159 4.90 2.70 -13.18
N ALA A 160 4.80 2.98 -14.48
CA ALA A 160 5.19 4.25 -15.09
C ALA A 160 6.64 4.66 -14.73
N GLY A 161 7.50 3.68 -14.46
CA GLY A 161 8.90 3.87 -14.12
C GLY A 161 9.79 3.85 -15.37
N SER A 162 10.85 4.65 -15.33
CA SER A 162 11.89 4.67 -16.37
C SER A 162 13.00 3.67 -16.06
N TYR A 163 13.57 3.04 -17.09
CA TYR A 163 14.81 2.24 -17.00
C TYR A 163 15.95 2.97 -16.29
N ARG A 164 15.93 4.32 -16.31
CA ARG A 164 16.93 5.19 -15.69
C ARG A 164 16.97 5.11 -14.16
N GLN A 165 16.00 4.48 -13.51
CA GLN A 165 15.98 4.26 -12.06
C GLN A 165 17.19 3.41 -11.59
N VAL A 166 17.77 2.58 -12.46
CA VAL A 166 18.91 1.72 -12.13
C VAL A 166 20.19 2.48 -11.77
N ARG A 167 20.35 3.72 -12.29
CA ARG A 167 21.62 4.46 -12.32
C ARG A 167 22.35 4.51 -10.99
N SER A 168 21.62 4.78 -9.92
CA SER A 168 22.22 5.03 -8.62
C SER A 168 22.81 3.76 -8.01
N ILE A 169 22.13 2.62 -8.21
CA ILE A 169 22.58 1.31 -7.75
C ILE A 169 23.74 0.82 -8.63
N ALA A 170 23.61 0.96 -9.95
CA ALA A 170 24.66 0.54 -10.88
C ALA A 170 25.96 1.34 -10.67
N ALA A 171 25.88 2.68 -10.57
CA ALA A 171 27.02 3.54 -10.24
C ALA A 171 27.68 3.14 -8.91
N ALA A 172 26.89 2.84 -7.87
CA ALA A 172 27.41 2.39 -6.58
C ALA A 172 28.15 1.04 -6.67
N CYS A 173 27.72 0.13 -7.55
CA CYS A 173 28.41 -1.15 -7.78
C CYS A 173 29.73 -0.94 -8.52
N SER A 174 29.76 -0.10 -9.56
CA SER A 174 30.99 0.24 -10.29
C SER A 174 31.99 0.97 -9.39
N GLU A 175 31.53 1.94 -8.59
CA GLU A 175 32.37 2.65 -7.62
C GLU A 175 32.97 1.70 -6.57
N LEU A 176 32.16 0.81 -5.99
CA LEU A 176 32.62 -0.16 -5.00
C LEU A 176 33.69 -1.09 -5.58
N TYR A 177 33.47 -1.63 -6.78
CA TYR A 177 34.40 -2.59 -7.38
C TYR A 177 35.69 -1.94 -7.90
N PHE A 178 35.60 -0.79 -8.59
CA PHE A 178 36.77 -0.18 -9.24
C PHE A 178 37.56 0.79 -8.35
N LYS A 179 36.94 1.39 -7.33
CA LYS A 179 37.61 2.38 -6.45
C LYS A 179 37.79 1.91 -5.01
N GLN A 180 36.98 0.95 -4.55
CA GLN A 180 36.92 0.55 -3.14
C GLN A 180 37.04 -0.98 -2.96
N SER A 181 37.79 -1.64 -3.85
CA SER A 181 37.94 -3.10 -3.86
C SER A 181 38.47 -3.67 -2.54
N ASP A 182 39.25 -2.88 -1.79
CA ASP A 182 39.84 -3.29 -0.51
C ASP A 182 38.79 -3.56 0.59
N ILE A 183 37.55 -3.07 0.41
CA ILE A 183 36.43 -3.29 1.33
C ILE A 183 35.78 -4.67 1.10
N LEU A 184 35.95 -5.25 -0.10
CA LEU A 184 35.29 -6.50 -0.49
C LEU A 184 35.96 -7.71 0.17
N ILE A 185 35.16 -8.55 0.80
CA ILE A 185 35.63 -9.78 1.45
C ILE A 185 35.71 -10.91 0.42
N ASN A 186 34.73 -11.00 -0.48
CA ASN A 186 34.67 -12.02 -1.51
C ASN A 186 35.69 -11.76 -2.63
N LYS A 187 36.80 -12.50 -2.60
CA LYS A 187 37.87 -12.45 -3.61
C LYS A 187 37.44 -12.93 -5.01
N ASN A 188 36.31 -13.63 -5.10
CA ASN A 188 35.75 -14.13 -6.37
C ASN A 188 34.70 -13.17 -6.97
N ALA A 189 34.46 -12.03 -6.31
CA ALA A 189 33.55 -11.01 -6.79
C ALA A 189 34.04 -10.39 -8.10
N LYS A 190 33.10 -9.87 -8.88
CA LYS A 190 33.37 -9.19 -10.16
C LYS A 190 32.49 -7.96 -10.30
N ASN A 191 32.86 -7.03 -11.18
CA ASN A 191 31.96 -5.95 -11.58
C ASN A 191 30.67 -6.50 -12.20
N LEU A 192 29.64 -5.66 -12.26
CA LEU A 192 28.28 -6.06 -12.67
C LEU A 192 27.88 -5.33 -13.94
N ASP A 193 27.37 -6.08 -14.93
CA ASP A 193 26.83 -5.53 -16.18
C ASP A 193 25.32 -5.33 -16.03
N PHE A 194 24.89 -4.09 -15.77
CA PHE A 194 23.49 -3.75 -15.54
C PHE A 194 22.74 -3.52 -16.86
N PHE A 195 21.91 -4.47 -17.23
CA PHE A 195 20.85 -4.29 -18.22
C PHE A 195 19.62 -3.68 -17.56
N ALA A 196 18.94 -2.75 -18.22
CA ALA A 196 17.76 -2.07 -17.72
C ALA A 196 16.64 -2.17 -18.76
N ALA A 197 15.50 -2.73 -18.33
CA ALA A 197 14.33 -2.84 -19.17
C ALA A 197 13.61 -1.50 -19.28
N ASP A 198 13.34 -1.08 -20.52
CA ASP A 198 12.54 0.10 -20.82
C ASP A 198 11.15 -0.31 -21.31
N PHE A 199 10.16 -0.09 -20.45
CA PHE A 199 8.76 -0.39 -20.76
C PHE A 199 7.99 0.80 -21.31
N ASN A 200 8.67 1.85 -21.81
CA ASN A 200 8.04 3.09 -22.24
C ASN A 200 7.09 3.68 -21.18
N GLU A 201 7.47 3.56 -19.91
CA GLU A 201 6.69 4.05 -18.76
C GLU A 201 5.24 3.52 -18.73
N ASP A 202 5.04 2.27 -19.15
CA ASP A 202 3.75 1.59 -19.09
C ASP A 202 3.15 1.53 -17.66
N PHE A 203 1.83 1.66 -17.57
CA PHE A 203 1.06 1.61 -16.33
C PHE A 203 0.78 0.16 -15.86
N THR A 204 1.82 -0.58 -15.47
CA THR A 204 1.76 -2.00 -15.04
C THR A 204 0.73 -2.28 -13.94
N ALA A 205 0.51 -1.35 -13.00
CA ALA A 205 -0.39 -1.54 -11.86
C ALA A 205 -1.88 -1.55 -12.24
N PHE A 206 -2.24 -1.02 -13.42
CA PHE A 206 -3.64 -0.81 -13.82
C PHE A 206 -4.18 -1.89 -14.76
N HIS A 207 -3.32 -2.71 -15.38
CA HIS A 207 -3.73 -3.64 -16.43
C HIS A 207 -2.91 -4.94 -16.42
N GLY A 208 -3.60 -6.08 -16.30
CA GLY A 208 -2.97 -7.40 -16.20
C GLY A 208 -2.28 -7.83 -17.50
N GLY A 209 -2.83 -7.50 -18.67
CA GLY A 209 -2.20 -7.80 -19.96
C GLY A 209 -0.83 -7.13 -20.12
N THR A 210 -0.70 -5.87 -19.67
CA THR A 210 0.58 -5.14 -19.69
C THR A 210 1.63 -5.84 -18.82
N MET A 211 1.24 -6.36 -17.66
CA MET A 211 2.13 -7.09 -16.77
C MET A 211 2.64 -8.41 -17.39
N LEU A 212 1.77 -9.11 -18.14
CA LEU A 212 2.14 -10.32 -18.88
C LEU A 212 3.11 -10.01 -20.02
N ASP A 213 2.83 -8.97 -20.83
CA ASP A 213 3.72 -8.54 -21.92
C ASP A 213 5.12 -8.21 -21.37
N GLN A 214 5.21 -7.50 -20.25
CA GLN A 214 6.49 -7.18 -19.59
C GLN A 214 7.24 -8.44 -19.14
N ALA A 215 6.55 -9.40 -18.52
CA ALA A 215 7.17 -10.65 -18.07
C ALA A 215 7.63 -11.54 -19.25
N GLU A 216 6.86 -11.59 -20.35
CA GLU A 216 7.23 -12.29 -21.58
C GLU A 216 8.47 -11.67 -22.21
N TYR A 217 8.49 -10.35 -22.39
CA TYR A 217 9.63 -9.61 -22.92
C TYR A 217 10.90 -9.82 -22.09
N LEU A 218 10.80 -9.80 -20.76
CA LEU A 218 11.97 -9.99 -19.88
C LEU A 218 12.53 -11.42 -19.93
N ASN A 219 11.68 -12.44 -20.08
CA ASN A 219 12.15 -13.82 -20.29
C ASN A 219 12.94 -13.94 -21.60
N ASP A 220 12.48 -13.27 -22.66
CA ASP A 220 13.22 -13.21 -23.93
C ASP A 220 14.50 -12.37 -23.81
N ALA A 221 14.47 -11.28 -23.03
CA ALA A 221 15.64 -10.46 -22.75
C ALA A 221 16.71 -11.25 -21.99
N ILE A 222 16.34 -12.06 -20.99
CA ILE A 222 17.30 -12.95 -20.30
C ILE A 222 17.96 -13.92 -21.27
N ARG A 223 17.18 -14.55 -22.16
CA ARG A 223 17.73 -15.43 -23.20
C ARG A 223 18.77 -14.71 -24.06
N TYR A 224 18.43 -13.50 -24.49
CA TYR A 224 19.32 -12.67 -25.30
C TYR A 224 20.57 -12.25 -24.53
N ILE A 225 20.43 -11.75 -23.30
CA ILE A 225 21.55 -11.35 -22.43
C ILE A 225 22.54 -12.51 -22.25
N LEU A 226 22.04 -13.71 -21.92
CA LEU A 226 22.91 -14.89 -21.75
C LEU A 226 23.66 -15.23 -23.04
N SER A 227 23.03 -15.07 -24.22
CA SER A 227 23.67 -15.32 -25.51
C SER A 227 24.81 -14.34 -25.83
N LEU A 228 24.80 -13.12 -25.27
CA LEU A 228 25.89 -12.17 -25.43
C LEU A 228 27.20 -12.67 -24.80
N TYR A 229 27.11 -13.46 -23.73
CA TYR A 229 28.28 -14.03 -23.04
C TYR A 229 28.79 -15.34 -23.65
N ASP A 230 28.10 -15.89 -24.66
CA ASP A 230 28.54 -17.11 -25.33
C ASP A 230 29.66 -16.87 -26.36
N GLN A 231 29.93 -15.61 -26.71
CA GLN A 231 30.92 -15.22 -27.71
C GLN A 231 32.35 -15.68 -27.35
N PRO A 232 33.18 -16.05 -28.35
CA PRO A 232 34.46 -16.71 -28.15
C PRO A 232 35.53 -15.84 -27.45
N ASP A 233 35.36 -14.51 -27.41
CA ASP A 233 36.34 -13.57 -26.85
C ASP A 233 36.29 -13.43 -25.31
N VAL A 234 35.36 -14.12 -24.64
CA VAL A 234 35.27 -14.13 -23.16
C VAL A 234 36.16 -15.24 -22.59
N SER A 235 37.32 -14.84 -22.03
CA SER A 235 38.35 -15.65 -21.36
C SER A 235 37.95 -17.09 -20.97
N THR A 236 38.63 -18.08 -21.56
CA THR A 236 38.38 -19.52 -21.39
C THR A 236 38.56 -20.07 -19.97
N THR A 237 39.16 -19.30 -19.06
CA THR A 237 39.43 -19.72 -17.68
C THR A 237 38.25 -19.53 -16.72
N LEU A 238 37.18 -18.86 -17.14
CA LEU A 238 36.05 -18.49 -16.30
C LEU A 238 34.75 -19.20 -16.76
N ALA A 239 33.87 -19.55 -15.82
CA ALA A 239 32.59 -20.17 -16.18
C ALA A 239 31.71 -19.17 -16.94
N LYS A 240 31.01 -19.60 -18.00
CA LYS A 240 30.06 -18.72 -18.69
C LYS A 240 28.80 -18.49 -17.84
N PRO A 241 28.23 -17.27 -17.80
CA PRO A 241 26.96 -17.02 -17.14
C PRO A 241 25.83 -17.91 -17.70
N LYS A 242 25.12 -18.59 -16.81
CA LYS A 242 23.86 -19.30 -17.10
C LYS A 242 22.66 -18.65 -16.42
N SER A 243 22.88 -17.60 -15.63
CA SER A 243 21.85 -16.92 -14.86
C SER A 243 22.10 -15.42 -14.77
N VAL A 244 21.03 -14.66 -14.55
CA VAL A 244 21.00 -13.20 -14.41
C VAL A 244 20.47 -12.83 -13.03
N ILE A 245 21.09 -11.86 -12.35
CA ILE A 245 20.59 -11.33 -11.08
C ILE A 245 19.45 -10.35 -11.39
N ILE A 246 18.33 -10.43 -10.66
CA ILE A 246 17.21 -9.51 -10.83
C ILE A 246 17.21 -8.47 -9.73
N VAL A 247 17.21 -7.18 -10.13
CA VAL A 247 16.91 -6.06 -9.23
C VAL A 247 15.62 -5.41 -9.73
N ALA A 248 14.61 -5.30 -8.89
CA ALA A 248 13.30 -4.83 -9.34
C ALA A 248 12.69 -3.82 -8.38
N HIS A 249 12.00 -2.82 -8.92
CA HIS A 249 11.35 -1.77 -8.11
C HIS A 249 9.84 -1.80 -8.29
N SER A 250 9.09 -1.62 -7.20
CA SER A 250 7.63 -1.48 -7.22
C SER A 250 6.93 -2.63 -7.97
N MET A 251 6.07 -2.35 -8.94
CA MET A 251 5.43 -3.39 -9.76
C MET A 251 6.43 -4.27 -10.54
N GLY A 252 7.66 -3.81 -10.78
CA GLY A 252 8.71 -4.60 -11.40
C GLY A 252 9.04 -5.88 -10.64
N GLY A 253 8.95 -5.85 -9.30
CA GLY A 253 9.15 -7.06 -8.48
C GLY A 253 8.04 -8.10 -8.65
N ILE A 254 6.83 -7.66 -9.02
CA ILE A 254 5.70 -8.54 -9.33
C ILE A 254 5.87 -9.16 -10.71
N VAL A 255 6.29 -8.36 -11.69
CA VAL A 255 6.67 -8.84 -13.03
C VAL A 255 7.78 -9.88 -12.91
N ALA A 256 8.82 -9.62 -12.12
CA ALA A 256 9.93 -10.56 -11.88
C ALA A 256 9.46 -11.92 -11.32
N ARG A 257 8.48 -11.91 -10.41
CA ARG A 257 7.90 -13.14 -9.86
C ARG A 257 6.95 -13.84 -10.84
N LEU A 258 6.34 -13.10 -11.77
CA LEU A 258 5.48 -13.66 -12.80
C LEU A 258 6.28 -14.39 -13.89
N MET A 259 7.49 -13.91 -14.22
CA MET A 259 8.38 -14.51 -15.23
C MET A 259 8.50 -16.05 -15.18
N PRO A 260 8.81 -16.70 -14.04
CA PRO A 260 8.95 -18.15 -13.98
C PRO A 260 7.65 -18.93 -14.21
N THR A 261 6.48 -18.26 -14.18
CA THR A 261 5.19 -18.89 -14.46
C THR A 261 4.89 -19.03 -15.95
N LEU A 262 5.64 -18.33 -16.80
CA LEU A 262 5.43 -18.28 -18.25
C LEU A 262 6.24 -19.37 -18.97
N LYS A 263 5.71 -19.84 -20.11
CA LYS A 263 6.33 -20.93 -20.88
C LYS A 263 7.69 -20.58 -21.49
N ASN A 264 7.94 -19.30 -21.78
CA ASN A 264 9.20 -18.84 -22.37
C ASN A 264 10.31 -18.61 -21.33
N HIS A 265 10.08 -18.90 -20.04
CA HIS A 265 11.10 -18.84 -19.01
C HIS A 265 12.17 -19.92 -19.20
N ILE A 266 13.44 -19.56 -19.03
CA ILE A 266 14.55 -20.52 -19.06
C ILE A 266 14.76 -21.05 -17.65
N HIS A 267 14.54 -22.35 -17.45
CA HIS A 267 14.74 -22.97 -16.14
C HIS A 267 16.16 -22.75 -15.62
N GLY A 268 16.29 -22.21 -14.41
CA GLY A 268 17.58 -21.92 -13.78
C GLY A 268 18.24 -20.61 -14.20
N SER A 269 17.58 -19.78 -15.01
CA SER A 269 18.17 -18.53 -15.49
C SER A 269 18.17 -17.39 -14.48
N VAL A 270 17.56 -17.55 -13.30
CA VAL A 270 17.58 -16.58 -12.21
C VAL A 270 17.75 -17.29 -10.88
N HIS A 271 18.76 -16.88 -10.11
CA HIS A 271 19.03 -17.40 -8.77
C HIS A 271 18.78 -16.38 -7.66
N SER A 272 18.84 -15.08 -7.96
CA SER A 272 18.75 -14.02 -6.94
C SER A 272 17.82 -12.90 -7.40
N TYR A 273 16.83 -12.59 -6.57
CA TYR A 273 15.89 -11.49 -6.70
C TYR A 273 16.09 -10.51 -5.55
N LEU A 274 16.34 -9.25 -5.87
CA LEU A 274 16.31 -8.14 -4.92
C LEU A 274 15.19 -7.19 -5.33
N THR A 275 14.16 -7.06 -4.50
CA THR A 275 13.00 -6.22 -4.80
C THR A 275 12.88 -5.05 -3.85
N LEU A 276 12.65 -3.85 -4.38
CA LEU A 276 12.55 -2.59 -3.64
C LEU A 276 11.11 -2.08 -3.67
N SER A 277 10.48 -1.88 -2.50
CA SER A 277 9.08 -1.42 -2.33
C SER A 277 8.08 -2.14 -3.25
N SER A 278 8.26 -3.44 -3.47
CA SER A 278 7.45 -4.23 -4.40
C SER A 278 6.24 -4.85 -3.69
N PRO A 279 4.99 -4.59 -4.11
CA PRO A 279 3.79 -4.99 -3.36
C PRO A 279 3.45 -6.48 -3.50
N HIS A 280 4.28 -7.36 -2.94
CA HIS A 280 4.16 -8.83 -3.04
C HIS A 280 2.92 -9.43 -2.40
N ALA A 281 2.50 -8.89 -1.25
CA ALA A 281 1.43 -9.45 -0.43
C ALA A 281 0.04 -9.10 -0.98
N ALA A 282 -0.15 -7.91 -1.54
CA ALA A 282 -1.43 -7.47 -2.07
C ALA A 282 -1.28 -6.47 -3.24
N ALA A 283 -2.10 -6.65 -4.27
CA ALA A 283 -2.18 -5.68 -5.37
C ALA A 283 -2.56 -4.29 -4.83
N PRO A 284 -1.84 -3.23 -5.23
CA PRO A 284 -2.04 -1.87 -4.71
C PRO A 284 -3.34 -1.22 -5.19
N ILE A 285 -3.88 -1.74 -6.28
CA ILE A 285 -5.03 -1.26 -7.03
C ILE A 285 -5.80 -2.48 -7.56
N THR A 286 -7.13 -2.36 -7.62
CA THR A 286 -8.06 -3.47 -7.88
C THR A 286 -9.07 -3.15 -9.00
N PHE A 287 -8.70 -2.24 -9.91
CA PHE A 287 -9.52 -1.79 -11.05
C PHE A 287 -9.63 -2.83 -12.17
N ASP A 288 -8.66 -3.74 -12.28
CA ASP A 288 -8.65 -4.82 -13.26
C ASP A 288 -8.61 -6.19 -12.56
N GLY A 289 -9.54 -7.07 -12.92
CA GLY A 289 -9.63 -8.43 -12.38
C GLY A 289 -8.46 -9.31 -12.82
N ASP A 290 -7.87 -9.05 -13.99
CA ASP A 290 -6.74 -9.82 -14.52
C ASP A 290 -5.49 -9.64 -13.64
N VAL A 291 -5.25 -8.44 -13.11
CA VAL A 291 -4.15 -8.19 -12.14
C VAL A 291 -4.31 -9.09 -10.92
N LEU A 292 -5.50 -9.16 -10.32
CA LEU A 292 -5.75 -10.00 -9.15
C LEU A 292 -5.62 -11.49 -9.46
N GLN A 293 -6.04 -11.92 -10.66
CA GLN A 293 -5.86 -13.29 -11.11
C GLN A 293 -4.37 -13.64 -11.30
N LEU A 294 -3.56 -12.73 -11.85
CA LEU A 294 -2.11 -12.90 -11.98
C LEU A 294 -1.43 -13.02 -10.61
N TYR A 295 -1.75 -12.13 -9.67
CA TYR A 295 -1.27 -12.22 -8.30
C TYR A 295 -1.57 -13.58 -7.67
N LYS A 296 -2.81 -14.07 -7.81
CA LYS A 296 -3.22 -15.39 -7.29
C LYS A 296 -2.41 -16.52 -7.94
N ARG A 297 -2.29 -16.55 -9.27
CA ARG A 297 -1.55 -17.57 -10.01
C ARG A 297 -0.07 -17.57 -9.64
N THR A 298 0.56 -16.40 -9.58
CA THR A 298 1.96 -16.24 -9.16
C THR A 298 2.17 -16.72 -7.74
N ASN A 299 1.30 -16.33 -6.79
CA ASN A 299 1.41 -16.80 -5.41
C ASN A 299 1.21 -18.32 -5.29
N GLU A 300 0.24 -18.90 -6.00
CA GLU A 300 0.01 -20.35 -6.02
C GLU A 300 1.20 -21.11 -6.62
N TYR A 301 1.84 -20.59 -7.68
CA TYR A 301 3.06 -21.15 -8.26
C TYR A 301 4.21 -21.14 -7.25
N TRP A 302 4.57 -19.98 -6.69
CA TRP A 302 5.69 -19.85 -5.77
C TRP A 302 5.52 -20.71 -4.51
N LYS A 303 4.30 -20.74 -3.94
CA LYS A 303 4.00 -21.62 -2.79
C LYS A 303 4.18 -23.10 -3.14
N ARG A 304 3.78 -23.53 -4.33
CA ARG A 304 3.96 -24.93 -4.76
C ARG A 304 5.44 -25.27 -4.87
N GLU A 305 6.22 -24.44 -5.56
CA GLU A 305 7.65 -24.68 -5.74
C GLU A 305 8.41 -24.67 -4.41
N LEU A 306 8.08 -23.74 -3.49
CA LEU A 306 8.75 -23.65 -2.18
C LEU A 306 8.32 -24.72 -1.17
N ASN A 307 7.16 -25.37 -1.37
CA ASN A 307 6.75 -26.52 -0.58
C ASN A 307 7.40 -27.83 -1.07
N ASP A 308 7.89 -27.86 -2.31
CA ASP A 308 8.59 -29.00 -2.88
C ASP A 308 10.10 -28.87 -2.68
N LYS A 309 10.65 -29.65 -1.74
CA LYS A 309 12.10 -29.67 -1.43
C LYS A 309 12.97 -30.09 -2.61
N SER A 310 12.41 -30.73 -3.64
CA SER A 310 13.14 -31.11 -4.86
C SER A 310 13.16 -30.00 -5.92
N SER A 311 12.37 -28.94 -5.74
CA SER A 311 12.26 -27.88 -6.74
C SER A 311 13.55 -27.05 -6.85
N PHE A 312 13.76 -26.48 -8.04
CA PHE A 312 14.88 -25.57 -8.26
C PHE A 312 14.75 -24.30 -7.39
N ILE A 313 13.53 -23.76 -7.24
CA ILE A 313 13.29 -22.54 -6.47
C ILE A 313 13.63 -22.76 -5.00
N PHE A 314 13.19 -23.87 -4.40
CA PHE A 314 13.49 -24.19 -3.01
C PHE A 314 15.00 -24.26 -2.74
N ASN A 315 15.75 -24.94 -3.63
CA ASN A 315 17.17 -25.20 -3.40
C ASN A 315 18.11 -24.05 -3.82
N ASN A 316 17.70 -23.20 -4.78
CA ASN A 316 18.63 -22.32 -5.48
C ASN A 316 18.20 -20.86 -5.60
N VAL A 317 16.95 -20.50 -5.26
CA VAL A 317 16.43 -19.13 -5.48
C VAL A 317 16.30 -18.37 -4.17
N SER A 318 16.86 -17.15 -4.13
CA SER A 318 16.68 -16.18 -3.05
C SER A 318 15.84 -14.98 -3.49
N LEU A 319 14.96 -14.48 -2.63
CA LEU A 319 14.22 -13.21 -2.80
C LEU A 319 14.33 -12.34 -1.55
N ILE A 320 15.08 -11.24 -1.64
CA ILE A 320 15.17 -10.24 -0.58
C ILE A 320 14.27 -9.06 -0.92
N SER A 321 13.35 -8.71 -0.02
CA SER A 321 12.42 -7.58 -0.20
C SER A 321 12.79 -6.44 0.75
N ILE A 322 13.20 -5.30 0.22
CA ILE A 322 13.50 -4.10 1.01
C ILE A 322 12.36 -3.10 0.84
N THR A 323 11.82 -2.59 1.94
CA THR A 323 10.74 -1.60 1.94
C THR A 323 11.13 -0.34 2.70
N GLY A 324 10.73 0.82 2.18
CA GLY A 324 11.08 2.13 2.75
C GLY A 324 10.32 2.49 4.03
N GLY A 325 9.33 1.69 4.44
CA GLY A 325 8.56 1.94 5.66
C GLY A 325 7.54 3.07 5.51
N ILE A 326 7.31 3.82 6.59
CA ILE A 326 6.18 4.77 6.70
C ILE A 326 6.23 5.95 5.72
N GLN A 327 7.41 6.26 5.17
CA GLN A 327 7.58 7.33 4.20
C GLN A 327 7.09 6.95 2.79
N ASP A 328 6.87 5.67 2.51
CA ASP A 328 6.23 5.23 1.28
C ASP A 328 4.75 5.66 1.27
N THR A 329 4.47 6.77 0.58
CA THR A 329 3.11 7.33 0.45
C THR A 329 2.35 6.77 -0.76
N ILE A 330 3.01 5.97 -1.60
CA ILE A 330 2.40 5.33 -2.77
C ILE A 330 1.80 3.99 -2.38
N LEU A 331 2.47 3.22 -1.52
CA LEU A 331 2.07 1.89 -1.07
C LEU A 331 2.21 1.78 0.46
N PRO A 332 1.26 1.15 1.18
CA PRO A 332 1.54 0.70 2.54
C PRO A 332 2.75 -0.23 2.53
N ALA A 333 3.74 -0.02 3.41
CA ALA A 333 4.94 -0.86 3.46
C ALA A 333 4.60 -2.34 3.73
N ASP A 334 3.50 -2.61 4.44
CA ASP A 334 2.95 -3.95 4.70
C ASP A 334 2.67 -4.74 3.39
N TYR A 335 2.49 -4.05 2.26
CA TYR A 335 2.22 -4.70 0.98
C TYR A 335 3.49 -5.37 0.41
N ALA A 336 4.68 -4.98 0.88
CA ALA A 336 5.96 -5.54 0.43
C ALA A 336 6.39 -6.84 1.15
N MET A 337 5.56 -7.32 2.06
CA MET A 337 5.79 -8.55 2.83
C MET A 337 5.81 -9.79 1.95
N ILE A 338 6.69 -10.74 2.27
CA ILE A 338 6.85 -12.02 1.56
C ILE A 338 6.78 -13.23 2.49
N GLU A 339 6.71 -13.03 3.81
CA GLU A 339 6.83 -14.06 4.85
C GLU A 339 5.79 -15.19 4.69
N ASP A 340 4.60 -14.86 4.19
CA ASP A 340 3.51 -15.81 3.94
C ASP A 340 3.65 -16.61 2.62
N LEU A 341 4.67 -16.28 1.83
CA LEU A 341 4.96 -16.83 0.50
C LEU A 341 6.32 -17.51 0.46
N ILE A 342 7.33 -16.94 1.11
CA ILE A 342 8.75 -17.29 0.98
C ILE A 342 9.31 -17.56 2.39
N PRO A 343 9.83 -18.77 2.67
CA PRO A 343 10.42 -19.08 3.96
C PRO A 343 11.75 -18.34 4.15
N TYR A 344 12.17 -18.14 5.40
CA TYR A 344 13.42 -17.45 5.74
C TYR A 344 14.68 -18.07 5.10
N SER A 345 14.66 -19.37 4.77
CA SER A 345 15.74 -20.05 4.02
C SER A 345 15.92 -19.53 2.58
N ASN A 346 14.92 -18.87 2.03
CA ASN A 346 14.87 -18.38 0.65
C ASN A 346 14.68 -16.86 0.58
N GLY A 347 14.34 -16.18 1.67
CA GLY A 347 14.09 -14.74 1.61
C GLY A 347 13.46 -14.17 2.86
N PHE A 348 13.52 -12.84 3.00
CA PHE A 348 12.81 -12.10 4.04
C PHE A 348 12.47 -10.67 3.58
N THR A 349 11.51 -10.03 4.23
CA THR A 349 11.26 -8.58 4.09
C THR A 349 11.95 -7.80 5.21
N VAL A 350 12.59 -6.69 4.84
CA VAL A 350 13.30 -5.81 5.77
C VAL A 350 12.97 -4.34 5.49
N HIS A 351 12.81 -3.57 6.57
CA HIS A 351 12.59 -2.13 6.51
C HIS A 351 13.93 -1.39 6.47
N THR A 352 14.00 -0.28 5.76
CA THR A 352 15.23 0.53 5.67
C THR A 352 15.70 1.07 7.02
N ASN A 353 14.78 1.26 7.98
CA ASN A 353 15.11 1.59 9.37
C ASN A 353 15.95 0.51 10.07
N THR A 354 15.79 -0.76 9.69
CA THR A 354 16.50 -1.91 10.29
C THR A 354 17.96 -1.97 9.87
N ILE A 355 18.24 -1.56 8.63
CA ILE A 355 19.56 -1.69 8.00
C ILE A 355 20.56 -0.75 8.69
N GLN A 356 21.67 -1.30 9.18
CA GLN A 356 22.75 -0.52 9.80
C GLN A 356 23.30 0.53 8.82
N ASP A 357 23.70 1.68 9.34
CA ASP A 357 24.15 2.86 8.57
C ASP A 357 23.06 3.50 7.66
N VAL A 358 21.84 2.93 7.57
CA VAL A 358 20.68 3.53 6.87
C VAL A 358 19.72 4.20 7.86
N TRP A 359 19.13 3.45 8.80
CA TRP A 359 18.29 3.89 9.94
C TRP A 359 17.13 4.87 9.69
N THR A 360 16.82 5.18 8.43
CA THR A 360 15.78 6.15 8.05
C THR A 360 14.73 5.46 7.19
N PRO A 361 13.43 5.81 7.33
CA PRO A 361 12.46 5.41 6.32
C PRO A 361 12.82 6.13 5.00
N ILE A 362 12.43 5.54 3.88
CA ILE A 362 12.73 6.07 2.54
C ILE A 362 11.43 6.08 1.75
N ASP A 363 11.14 7.16 1.01
CA ASP A 363 9.94 7.21 0.18
C ASP A 363 10.02 6.25 -1.03
N HIS A 364 8.87 6.03 -1.68
CA HIS A 364 8.71 5.07 -2.76
C HIS A 364 9.70 5.27 -3.92
N LEU A 365 10.03 6.52 -4.25
CA LEU A 365 10.93 6.84 -5.35
C LEU A 365 12.38 6.95 -4.88
N ALA A 366 12.63 7.44 -3.67
CA ALA A 366 13.97 7.53 -3.10
C ALA A 366 14.63 6.19 -2.85
N ILE A 367 13.86 5.11 -2.69
CA ILE A 367 14.41 3.78 -2.41
C ILE A 367 15.41 3.28 -3.47
N VAL A 368 15.34 3.78 -4.72
CA VAL A 368 16.28 3.40 -5.78
C VAL A 368 17.53 4.28 -5.84
N TRP A 369 17.54 5.46 -5.20
CA TRP A 369 18.66 6.40 -5.29
C TRP A 369 19.28 6.82 -3.97
N CYS A 370 18.68 6.43 -2.85
CA CYS A 370 19.15 6.86 -1.54
C CYS A 370 20.60 6.44 -1.27
N LYS A 371 21.47 7.40 -0.94
CA LYS A 371 22.92 7.16 -0.80
C LYS A 371 23.23 6.01 0.16
N GLN A 372 22.68 6.07 1.38
CA GLN A 372 22.94 5.08 2.41
C GLN A 372 22.49 3.68 1.96
N LEU A 373 21.29 3.59 1.39
CA LEU A 373 20.74 2.30 0.96
C LEU A 373 21.47 1.72 -0.26
N ARG A 374 21.79 2.54 -1.27
CA ARG A 374 22.47 2.05 -2.50
C ARG A 374 23.85 1.46 -2.18
N GLU A 375 24.55 1.97 -1.16
CA GLU A 375 25.87 1.50 -0.75
C GLU A 375 25.79 0.12 -0.09
N ILE A 376 24.76 -0.13 0.72
CA ILE A 376 24.51 -1.47 1.28
C ILE A 376 24.05 -2.45 0.19
N ILE A 377 23.17 -2.01 -0.72
CA ILE A 377 22.72 -2.83 -1.85
C ILE A 377 23.89 -3.18 -2.78
N SER A 378 24.76 -2.23 -3.11
CA SER A 378 25.91 -2.50 -3.98
C SER A 378 26.85 -3.50 -3.35
N ARG A 379 27.09 -3.37 -2.04
CA ARG A 379 27.86 -4.37 -1.28
C ARG A 379 27.23 -5.76 -1.35
N TYR A 380 25.92 -5.88 -1.13
CA TYR A 380 25.22 -7.16 -1.27
C TYR A 380 25.36 -7.78 -2.67
N LEU A 381 25.13 -6.98 -3.72
CA LEU A 381 25.17 -7.48 -5.10
C LEU A 381 26.59 -7.92 -5.51
N VAL A 382 27.62 -7.19 -5.10
CA VAL A 382 29.02 -7.52 -5.42
C VAL A 382 29.52 -8.69 -4.56
N GLU A 383 29.25 -8.69 -3.25
CA GLU A 383 29.70 -9.75 -2.34
C GLU A 383 29.03 -11.10 -2.61
N THR A 384 27.79 -11.11 -3.11
CA THR A 384 27.13 -12.37 -3.50
C THR A 384 27.52 -12.87 -4.88
N SER A 385 28.29 -12.08 -5.64
CA SER A 385 28.69 -12.41 -7.01
C SER A 385 29.86 -13.41 -7.02
N ASN A 386 29.89 -14.35 -7.97
CA ASN A 386 30.99 -15.32 -8.06
C ASN A 386 31.32 -15.64 -9.51
N ILE A 387 32.52 -15.26 -9.96
CA ILE A 387 32.94 -15.40 -11.36
C ILE A 387 33.14 -16.85 -11.81
N TYR A 388 33.44 -17.78 -10.89
CA TYR A 388 33.75 -19.18 -11.20
C TYR A 388 32.50 -20.08 -11.30
N LEU A 389 31.36 -19.62 -10.81
CA LEU A 389 30.10 -20.38 -10.86
C LEU A 389 29.27 -20.02 -12.09
N PRO A 390 28.63 -21.00 -12.78
CA PRO A 390 27.70 -20.70 -13.87
C PRO A 390 26.48 -19.87 -13.43
N SER A 391 26.03 -20.03 -12.18
CA SER A 391 24.97 -19.20 -11.58
C SER A 391 25.38 -17.73 -11.44
N LYS A 392 26.69 -17.44 -11.44
CA LYS A 392 27.29 -16.13 -11.18
C LYS A 392 27.01 -15.52 -9.81
N VAL A 393 26.45 -16.32 -8.92
CA VAL A 393 26.23 -15.96 -7.52
C VAL A 393 26.62 -17.15 -6.64
N VAL A 394 27.03 -16.86 -5.40
CA VAL A 394 27.32 -17.87 -4.38
C VAL A 394 26.08 -18.74 -4.06
N PRO A 395 26.23 -19.93 -3.45
CA PRO A 395 25.11 -20.81 -3.09
C PRO A 395 24.06 -20.13 -2.21
N LEU A 396 22.83 -20.64 -2.21
CA LEU A 396 21.67 -20.04 -1.53
C LEU A 396 21.93 -19.71 -0.05
N GLU A 397 22.48 -20.66 0.71
CA GLU A 397 22.77 -20.48 2.13
C GLU A 397 23.76 -19.33 2.39
N GLU A 398 24.81 -19.23 1.56
CA GLU A 398 25.80 -18.16 1.66
C GLU A 398 25.19 -16.80 1.26
N ARG A 399 24.31 -16.75 0.25
CA ARG A 399 23.57 -15.53 -0.08
C ARG A 399 22.68 -15.07 1.06
N MET A 400 21.96 -15.99 1.70
CA MET A 400 21.11 -15.66 2.85
C MET A 400 21.94 -15.19 4.04
N LYS A 401 23.10 -15.79 4.29
CA LYS A 401 24.06 -15.32 5.30
C LYS A 401 24.51 -13.88 5.01
N ILE A 402 24.97 -13.59 3.79
CA ILE A 402 25.42 -12.24 3.40
C ILE A 402 24.25 -11.24 3.49
N ALA A 403 23.05 -11.61 3.01
CA ALA A 403 21.85 -10.77 3.10
C ALA A 403 21.51 -10.44 4.56
N SER A 404 21.49 -11.44 5.44
CA SER A 404 21.23 -11.26 6.86
C SER A 404 22.29 -10.37 7.53
N GLN A 405 23.56 -10.53 7.15
CA GLN A 405 24.67 -9.73 7.66
C GLN A 405 24.57 -8.25 7.27
N LEU A 406 24.14 -7.95 6.04
CA LEU A 406 24.09 -6.60 5.49
C LEU A 406 22.77 -5.88 5.76
N PHE A 407 21.64 -6.58 5.78
CA PHE A 407 20.33 -5.94 5.85
C PHE A 407 19.67 -5.98 7.23
N LEU A 408 20.02 -6.93 8.10
CA LEU A 408 19.45 -6.97 9.46
C LEU A 408 20.26 -6.11 10.44
N SER A 409 19.65 -5.72 11.55
CA SER A 409 20.33 -4.89 12.55
C SER A 409 21.38 -5.66 13.34
N GLY A 410 21.34 -6.99 13.32
CA GLY A 410 22.23 -7.87 14.07
C GLY A 410 21.71 -8.21 15.47
N PHE A 411 20.52 -7.74 15.82
CA PHE A 411 19.84 -8.04 17.08
C PHE A 411 18.64 -8.99 16.91
N GLU A 412 18.32 -9.38 15.69
CA GLU A 412 17.26 -10.33 15.35
C GLU A 412 17.73 -11.76 15.62
N ASP A 413 16.85 -12.61 16.17
CA ASP A 413 17.19 -14.02 16.45
C ASP A 413 17.67 -14.76 15.18
N SER A 414 17.07 -14.46 14.03
CA SER A 414 17.40 -15.09 12.75
C SER A 414 18.80 -14.75 12.23
N TYR A 415 19.38 -13.62 12.65
CA TYR A 415 20.78 -13.26 12.33
C TYR A 415 21.75 -14.28 12.92
N ARG A 416 21.46 -14.80 14.12
CA ARG A 416 22.33 -15.70 14.88
C ARG A 416 22.55 -17.03 14.18
N ASN A 417 21.58 -17.48 13.39
CA ASN A 417 21.70 -18.72 12.60
C ASN A 417 22.82 -18.66 11.54
N TYR A 418 23.31 -17.46 11.19
CA TYR A 418 24.30 -17.27 10.12
C TYR A 418 25.60 -16.59 10.56
N SER A 419 25.76 -16.20 11.83
CA SER A 419 27.02 -15.64 12.33
C SER A 419 28.10 -16.72 12.39
N GLY A 420 28.95 -16.78 11.36
CA GLY A 420 30.15 -17.60 11.36
C GLY A 420 31.33 -16.84 11.97
N GLU A 421 32.17 -17.55 12.72
CA GLU A 421 33.41 -17.02 13.32
C GLU A 421 34.37 -16.50 12.24
N GLU A 422 34.78 -15.22 12.30
CA GLU A 422 35.93 -14.75 11.53
C GLU A 422 37.23 -15.31 12.14
N LEU A 423 37.96 -16.08 11.33
CA LEU A 423 39.12 -16.88 11.72
C LEU A 423 40.41 -16.04 11.83
N ARG A 424 40.46 -15.04 12.71
CA ARG A 424 41.73 -14.46 13.15
C ARG A 424 42.11 -14.97 14.53
N ASN A 425 43.09 -15.87 14.56
CA ASN A 425 43.78 -16.25 15.79
C ASN A 425 44.66 -15.06 16.22
N LEU A 426 44.42 -14.57 17.42
CA LEU A 426 45.21 -13.55 18.09
C LEU A 426 45.91 -14.20 19.29
N THR A 427 47.22 -13.99 19.40
CA THR A 427 47.97 -14.28 20.62
C THR A 427 48.06 -13.00 21.42
N THR A 428 47.38 -12.95 22.57
CA THR A 428 47.43 -11.80 23.49
C THR A 428 48.05 -12.23 24.82
N ASN A 429 49.14 -11.57 25.19
CA ASN A 429 49.66 -11.60 26.56
C ASN A 429 48.78 -10.65 27.37
N SER A 430 47.84 -11.20 28.14
CA SER A 430 46.88 -10.37 28.87
C SER A 430 46.88 -10.78 30.34
N GLU A 431 47.57 -10.01 31.16
CA GLU A 431 47.27 -9.98 32.59
C GLU A 431 45.89 -9.32 32.75
N VAL A 432 44.87 -10.12 33.01
CA VAL A 432 43.47 -9.71 33.15
C VAL A 432 43.31 -8.71 34.31
N SER A 433 42.56 -7.62 34.11
CA SER A 433 42.43 -6.54 35.09
C SER A 433 41.37 -6.82 36.17
N SER A 434 40.26 -7.46 35.80
CA SER A 434 39.12 -7.76 36.67
C SER A 434 38.22 -8.82 36.03
N GLU A 435 37.71 -9.75 36.85
CA GLU A 435 36.67 -10.71 36.44
C GLU A 435 35.29 -10.18 36.79
N MET A 436 34.37 -10.22 35.83
CA MET A 436 33.00 -9.75 35.99
C MET A 436 32.09 -10.82 36.62
N LYS A 437 31.32 -10.44 37.65
CA LYS A 437 30.33 -11.30 38.32
C LYS A 437 28.91 -11.00 37.83
N LEU A 438 27.98 -11.90 38.13
CA LEU A 438 26.57 -11.70 37.83
C LEU A 438 26.03 -10.47 38.59
N ASN A 439 25.29 -9.62 37.88
CA ASN A 439 24.77 -8.32 38.28
C ASN A 439 25.83 -7.22 38.48
N ASP A 440 27.09 -7.46 38.07
CA ASP A 440 28.08 -6.40 38.05
C ASP A 440 27.79 -5.39 36.95
N ILE A 441 28.05 -4.12 37.27
CA ILE A 441 28.01 -2.99 36.34
C ILE A 441 29.41 -2.39 36.33
N VAL A 442 30.12 -2.54 35.22
CA VAL A 442 31.43 -1.95 35.01
C VAL A 442 31.26 -0.71 34.15
N LYS A 443 31.68 0.44 34.68
CA LYS A 443 31.68 1.74 34.00
C LYS A 443 33.13 2.19 33.86
N ILE A 444 33.59 2.36 32.63
CA ILE A 444 34.91 2.89 32.32
C ILE A 444 34.72 4.24 31.63
N THR A 445 35.35 5.25 32.21
CA THR A 445 35.48 6.61 31.68
C THR A 445 36.95 6.93 31.52
N LYS A 446 37.28 8.06 30.89
CA LYS A 446 38.66 8.57 30.79
C LYS A 446 39.39 8.63 32.14
N ASP A 447 38.67 8.94 33.22
CA ASP A 447 39.23 9.06 34.58
C ASP A 447 39.35 7.71 35.32
N THR A 448 38.71 6.66 34.81
CA THR A 448 38.61 5.35 35.47
C THR A 448 39.17 4.23 34.60
N ILE A 449 40.02 4.56 33.62
CA ILE A 449 40.70 3.56 32.79
C ILE A 449 41.56 2.68 33.72
N PRO A 450 41.29 1.37 33.81
CA PRO A 450 42.08 0.48 34.65
C PRO A 450 43.52 0.40 34.14
N ASP A 451 44.49 0.26 35.06
CA ASP A 451 45.93 0.09 34.73
C ASP A 451 46.18 -1.01 33.69
N LYS A 452 45.26 -1.98 33.62
CA LYS A 452 45.23 -3.08 32.67
C LYS A 452 44.00 -2.96 31.77
N PRO A 453 44.16 -2.94 30.43
CA PRO A 453 43.09 -2.55 29.50
C PRO A 453 42.13 -3.71 29.11
N TYR A 454 41.92 -4.70 30.00
CA TYR A 454 41.20 -5.93 29.69
C TYR A 454 40.18 -6.31 30.75
N LEU A 455 38.88 -6.32 30.41
CA LEU A 455 37.82 -6.86 31.26
C LEU A 455 37.55 -8.32 30.88
N SER A 456 37.62 -9.26 31.84
CA SER A 456 37.36 -10.68 31.58
C SER A 456 35.98 -11.11 32.09
N VAL A 457 35.29 -11.91 31.29
CA VAL A 457 34.02 -12.57 31.63
C VAL A 457 34.26 -14.08 31.60
N PRO A 458 34.28 -14.77 32.76
CA PRO A 458 34.51 -16.21 32.82
C PRO A 458 33.25 -16.96 32.36
N VAL A 459 33.23 -17.41 31.10
CA VAL A 459 32.05 -17.98 30.43
C VAL A 459 31.56 -19.23 31.16
N ALA A 460 32.49 -20.11 31.57
CA ALA A 460 32.17 -21.41 32.16
C ALA A 460 31.43 -21.34 33.52
N GLN A 461 31.39 -20.17 34.17
CA GLN A 461 30.73 -19.99 35.47
C GLN A 461 29.23 -19.67 35.34
N PHE A 462 28.75 -19.41 34.13
CA PHE A 462 27.37 -18.97 33.89
C PHE A 462 26.65 -19.94 32.97
N ASP A 463 25.41 -20.25 33.34
CA ASP A 463 24.48 -21.04 32.53
C ASP A 463 23.12 -20.34 32.43
N GLY A 464 22.41 -20.57 31.33
CA GLY A 464 21.06 -20.10 31.10
C GLY A 464 20.98 -18.67 30.57
N ASN A 465 19.86 -17.99 30.85
CA ASN A 465 19.48 -16.67 30.31
C ASN A 465 20.35 -15.50 30.84
N VAL A 466 21.68 -15.63 30.90
CA VAL A 466 22.61 -14.57 31.27
C VAL A 466 23.14 -13.91 30.00
N PHE A 467 23.06 -12.58 29.95
CA PHE A 467 23.44 -11.79 28.80
C PHE A 467 24.61 -10.86 29.14
N LEU A 468 25.61 -10.86 28.27
CA LEU A 468 26.65 -9.85 28.26
C LEU A 468 26.15 -8.66 27.43
N THR A 469 26.01 -7.51 28.09
CA THR A 469 25.63 -6.26 27.42
C THR A 469 26.76 -5.26 27.54
N LEU A 470 27.27 -4.79 26.41
CA LEU A 470 28.33 -3.78 26.32
C LEU A 470 27.81 -2.59 25.53
N PHE A 471 27.90 -1.39 26.08
CA PHE A 471 27.65 -0.14 25.37
C PHE A 471 28.90 0.73 25.38
N SER A 472 29.21 1.32 24.24
CA SER A 472 30.31 2.29 24.15
C SER A 472 30.09 3.32 23.06
N ASN A 473 30.64 4.51 23.25
CA ASN A 473 30.72 5.53 22.22
C ASN A 473 32.04 5.51 21.43
N SER A 474 32.96 4.60 21.74
CA SER A 474 34.25 4.44 21.05
C SER A 474 34.17 3.38 19.94
N ASP A 475 34.79 3.68 18.81
CA ASP A 475 34.91 2.73 17.68
C ASP A 475 35.97 1.65 17.93
N ASN A 476 36.87 1.84 18.89
CA ASN A 476 38.12 1.07 19.05
C ASN A 476 38.02 -0.11 20.03
N ILE A 477 36.82 -0.58 20.36
CA ILE A 477 36.64 -1.73 21.26
C ILE A 477 36.67 -3.04 20.50
N LYS A 478 37.38 -4.01 21.07
CA LYS A 478 37.38 -5.39 20.57
C LYS A 478 36.86 -6.35 21.62
N ILE A 479 36.27 -7.44 21.14
CA ILE A 479 35.85 -8.55 21.99
C ILE A 479 36.58 -9.79 21.51
N LEU A 480 37.24 -10.48 22.42
CA LEU A 480 38.07 -11.64 22.14
C LEU A 480 37.54 -12.86 22.90
N GLY A 481 37.29 -13.96 22.20
CA GLY A 481 36.98 -15.25 22.81
C GLY A 481 38.26 -16.04 22.98
N CYS A 482 38.60 -16.41 24.21
CA CYS A 482 39.90 -17.00 24.51
C CYS A 482 39.76 -18.37 25.18
N ALA A 483 40.67 -19.28 24.84
CA ALA A 483 40.81 -20.58 25.49
C ALA A 483 42.18 -20.67 26.18
N ASN A 484 42.22 -21.39 27.30
CA ASN A 484 43.45 -21.66 28.04
C ASN A 484 44.39 -22.50 27.18
N SER A 485 45.57 -21.94 26.84
CA SER A 485 46.62 -22.71 26.19
C SER A 485 47.31 -23.60 27.23
N TYR A 486 46.95 -24.88 27.29
CA TYR A 486 47.52 -25.86 28.23
C TYR A 486 49.00 -26.20 27.99
N ARG A 487 49.74 -25.43 27.18
CA ARG A 487 51.12 -25.72 26.82
C ARG A 487 52.01 -24.48 27.01
N HIS A 488 52.61 -24.43 28.20
CA HIS A 488 53.86 -23.71 28.57
C HIS A 488 53.80 -22.32 29.23
N ASP A 489 52.70 -21.57 29.24
CA ASP A 489 52.59 -20.33 30.04
C ASP A 489 51.12 -19.99 30.34
N PRO A 490 50.67 -19.92 31.61
CA PRO A 490 49.29 -19.57 31.96
C PRO A 490 48.89 -18.14 31.55
N THR A 491 49.84 -17.28 31.16
CA THR A 491 49.58 -15.91 30.71
C THR A 491 49.32 -15.78 29.20
N ILE A 492 49.57 -16.85 28.43
CA ILE A 492 49.41 -16.86 26.98
C ILE A 492 48.09 -17.54 26.63
N HIS A 493 47.17 -16.75 26.08
CA HIS A 493 45.86 -17.24 25.68
C HIS A 493 45.75 -17.30 24.16
N SER A 494 45.12 -18.36 23.65
CA SER A 494 44.73 -18.43 22.24
C SER A 494 43.36 -17.79 22.11
N CYS A 495 43.32 -16.61 21.50
CA CYS A 495 42.11 -15.80 21.37
C CYS A 495 41.64 -15.73 19.92
N LYS A 496 40.33 -15.56 19.73
CA LYS A 496 39.70 -15.27 18.44
C LYS A 496 38.95 -13.96 18.51
N ASP A 497 38.98 -13.20 17.42
CA ASP A 497 38.23 -11.94 17.33
C ASP A 497 36.72 -12.20 17.21
N LEU A 498 35.98 -11.75 18.22
CA LEU A 498 34.52 -11.83 18.32
C LEU A 498 33.87 -10.44 18.19
N SER A 499 34.60 -9.44 17.72
CA SER A 499 34.10 -8.06 17.57
C SER A 499 32.95 -7.95 16.59
N HIS A 500 32.75 -8.95 15.71
CA HIS A 500 31.57 -9.03 14.84
C HIS A 500 30.24 -9.12 15.61
N PHE A 501 30.24 -9.52 16.89
CA PHE A 501 29.06 -9.48 17.75
C PHE A 501 28.69 -8.04 18.18
N ILE A 502 29.64 -7.11 18.16
CA ILE A 502 29.39 -5.69 18.42
C ILE A 502 28.67 -5.08 17.22
N LYS A 503 27.50 -4.48 17.44
CA LYS A 503 26.71 -3.82 16.39
C LYS A 503 26.79 -2.31 16.53
N LYS A 504 26.68 -1.62 15.39
CA LYS A 504 26.52 -0.17 15.38
C LYS A 504 25.07 0.20 15.68
N VAL A 505 24.88 1.22 16.50
CA VAL A 505 23.57 1.85 16.75
C VAL A 505 23.71 3.37 16.56
N PRO A 506 22.69 4.09 16.08
CA PRO A 506 22.81 5.51 15.80
C PRO A 506 23.03 6.30 17.09
N ARG A 507 23.97 7.26 17.10
CA ARG A 507 24.25 8.14 18.25
C ARG A 507 23.37 9.39 18.23
N TYR A 508 23.28 10.05 17.07
CA TYR A 508 22.37 11.17 16.81
C TYR A 508 22.03 11.19 15.31
N PHE A 509 20.96 11.89 14.95
CA PHE A 509 20.59 12.16 13.58
C PHE A 509 20.90 13.64 13.26
N ASP A 510 22.00 13.92 12.55
CA ASP A 510 22.31 15.28 12.09
C ASP A 510 22.09 15.39 10.57
N PRO A 511 21.01 16.05 10.13
CA PRO A 511 20.72 16.20 8.72
C PRO A 511 21.74 17.09 7.97
N ASN A 512 22.60 17.84 8.68
CA ASN A 512 23.56 18.76 8.08
C ASN A 512 24.97 18.17 7.90
N LYS A 513 25.27 17.01 8.49
CA LYS A 513 26.57 16.34 8.33
C LYS A 513 26.49 15.26 7.25
N GLU A 514 26.81 15.63 6.02
CA GLU A 514 26.75 14.74 4.84
C GLU A 514 27.67 13.51 4.89
N HIS A 515 28.59 13.40 5.86
CA HIS A 515 29.78 12.57 5.70
C HIS A 515 30.02 11.44 6.71
N LYS A 516 29.28 11.34 7.83
CA LYS A 516 29.34 10.16 8.72
C LYS A 516 28.24 10.25 9.78
N THR A 517 27.31 9.29 9.78
CA THR A 517 26.45 9.01 10.93
C THR A 517 27.35 8.50 12.05
N GLU A 518 27.46 9.26 13.14
CA GLU A 518 28.14 8.75 14.33
C GLU A 518 27.34 7.59 14.92
N SER A 519 28.02 6.52 15.28
CA SER A 519 27.42 5.32 15.84
C SER A 519 28.02 5.00 17.19
N ASN A 520 27.18 4.63 18.15
CA ASN A 520 27.63 3.92 19.32
C ASN A 520 27.81 2.43 18.98
N LYS A 521 28.60 1.73 19.78
CA LYS A 521 28.77 0.28 19.79
C LYS A 521 27.87 -0.33 20.84
N LEU A 522 27.12 -1.35 20.45
CA LEU A 522 26.25 -2.11 21.35
C LEU A 522 26.43 -3.61 21.09
N LEU A 523 26.80 -4.35 22.14
CA LEU A 523 26.69 -5.80 22.22
C LEU A 523 25.55 -6.13 23.16
N HIS A 524 24.70 -7.07 22.79
CA HIS A 524 23.76 -7.71 23.69
C HIS A 524 23.54 -9.15 23.25
N THR A 525 24.21 -10.09 23.93
CA THR A 525 24.18 -11.51 23.54
C THR A 525 24.19 -12.44 24.73
N SER A 526 23.60 -13.62 24.58
CA SER A 526 23.64 -14.67 25.61
C SER A 526 25.08 -15.17 25.77
N ILE A 527 25.49 -15.45 27.00
CA ILE A 527 26.77 -16.10 27.29
C ILE A 527 26.84 -17.49 26.62
N ASP A 528 25.69 -18.13 26.37
CA ASP A 528 25.63 -19.42 25.69
C ASP A 528 26.32 -19.42 24.31
N GLU A 529 26.31 -18.28 23.61
CA GLU A 529 26.99 -18.11 22.30
C GLU A 529 28.52 -18.19 22.43
N PHE A 530 29.06 -17.93 23.63
CA PHE A 530 30.49 -17.94 23.90
C PHE A 530 30.97 -19.24 24.56
N LYS A 531 30.11 -20.25 24.76
CA LYS A 531 30.43 -21.52 25.46
C LYS A 531 31.62 -22.31 24.90
N LYS A 532 32.07 -22.00 23.69
CA LYS A 532 33.28 -22.60 23.09
C LYS A 532 34.59 -22.03 23.66
N TYR A 533 34.52 -20.95 24.44
CA TYR A 533 35.65 -20.23 25.01
C TYR A 533 35.60 -20.33 26.54
N ASP A 534 36.77 -20.32 27.17
CA ASP A 534 36.86 -20.36 28.64
C ASP A 534 36.50 -18.99 29.24
N PHE A 535 36.93 -17.91 28.57
CA PHE A 535 36.67 -16.53 28.96
C PHE A 535 36.54 -15.63 27.73
N VAL A 536 35.75 -14.55 27.87
CA VAL A 536 35.63 -13.47 26.90
C VAL A 536 36.35 -12.25 27.46
N ILE A 537 37.26 -11.68 26.67
CA ILE A 537 37.98 -10.45 27.00
C ILE A 537 37.36 -9.30 26.22
N VAL A 538 36.99 -8.22 26.92
CA VAL A 538 36.74 -6.92 26.29
C VAL A 538 38.03 -6.13 26.35
N ASP A 539 38.60 -5.85 25.17
CA ASP A 539 39.87 -5.19 24.97
C ASP A 539 39.65 -3.70 24.65
N PHE A 540 40.21 -2.87 25.53
CA PHE A 540 40.19 -1.41 25.46
C PHE A 540 41.58 -0.81 25.21
N SER A 541 42.59 -1.63 24.90
CA SER A 541 43.99 -1.23 24.79
C SER A 541 44.26 -0.22 23.68
N THR A 542 43.43 -0.25 22.63
CA THR A 542 43.52 0.67 21.49
C THR A 542 42.85 2.02 21.73
N ILE A 543 42.28 2.25 22.91
CA ILE A 543 41.58 3.49 23.23
C ILE A 543 42.59 4.50 23.77
N VAL A 544 43.22 5.24 22.86
CA VAL A 544 44.20 6.29 23.16
C VAL A 544 43.53 7.65 22.89
N GLU A 545 43.40 8.46 23.94
CA GLU A 545 43.09 9.91 23.91
C GLU A 545 41.67 10.40 23.52
N GLU A 546 40.66 9.54 23.41
CA GLU A 546 39.27 10.01 23.21
C GLU A 546 38.78 10.82 24.43
N HIS A 547 38.46 12.10 24.20
CA HIS A 547 38.11 13.04 25.29
C HIS A 547 36.82 12.67 26.03
N ASP A 548 35.92 11.92 25.38
CA ASP A 548 34.60 11.58 25.90
C ASP A 548 34.41 10.06 26.08
N LEU A 549 35.47 9.27 26.34
CA LEU A 549 35.34 7.81 26.45
C LEU A 549 34.29 7.38 27.49
N LEU A 550 33.34 6.55 27.06
CA LEU A 550 32.36 5.92 27.92
C LEU A 550 32.14 4.47 27.50
N VAL A 551 32.39 3.55 28.43
CA VAL A 551 32.08 2.13 28.27
C VAL A 551 31.25 1.66 29.46
N TYR A 552 30.13 1.01 29.18
CA TYR A 552 29.37 0.23 30.15
C TYR A 552 29.38 -1.23 29.77
N ALA A 553 29.71 -2.11 30.71
CA ALA A 553 29.51 -3.55 30.60
C ALA A 553 28.61 -4.01 31.76
N THR A 554 27.58 -4.80 31.44
CA THR A 554 26.71 -5.44 32.43
C THR A 554 26.55 -6.93 32.14
N LEU A 555 26.49 -7.73 33.21
CA LEU A 555 26.25 -9.16 33.16
C LEU A 555 24.99 -9.45 33.95
N SER A 556 23.85 -9.60 33.27
CA SER A 556 22.56 -9.71 33.96
C SER A 556 21.72 -10.83 33.35
N ARG A 557 20.74 -11.31 34.11
CA ARG A 557 19.73 -12.21 33.57
C ARG A 557 18.73 -11.39 32.75
N GLU A 558 18.46 -11.79 31.51
CA GLU A 558 17.43 -11.12 30.70
C GLU A 558 16.05 -11.53 31.22
N GLU A 559 15.40 -10.60 31.91
CA GLU A 559 13.96 -10.64 32.15
C GLU A 559 13.30 -9.63 31.21
N HIS A 560 12.56 -10.12 30.21
CA HIS A 560 11.65 -9.25 29.47
C HIS A 560 10.33 -9.21 30.23
N THR A 561 9.83 -8.00 30.48
CA THR A 561 8.53 -7.84 31.13
C THR A 561 7.44 -7.92 30.08
N VAL A 562 6.58 -8.92 30.20
CA VAL A 562 5.38 -9.06 29.36
C VAL A 562 4.32 -8.08 29.83
N ILE A 563 3.85 -7.21 28.94
CA ILE A 563 2.82 -6.21 29.21
C ILE A 563 1.55 -6.57 28.45
N ASP A 564 0.53 -6.99 29.20
CA ASP A 564 -0.80 -7.27 28.67
C ASP A 564 -1.67 -6.00 28.65
N VAL A 565 -1.44 -5.16 27.65
CA VAL A 565 -2.21 -3.92 27.41
C VAL A 565 -2.75 -3.93 25.99
N THR A 566 -4.05 -3.67 25.85
CA THR A 566 -4.72 -3.58 24.55
C THR A 566 -4.87 -2.12 24.11
N PRO A 567 -5.06 -1.84 22.81
CA PRO A 567 -5.36 -0.49 22.33
C PRO A 567 -6.59 0.12 23.03
N SER A 568 -7.59 -0.69 23.41
CA SER A 568 -8.75 -0.23 24.18
C SER A 568 -8.42 0.29 25.58
N ASN A 569 -7.42 -0.29 26.26
CA ASN A 569 -6.96 0.22 27.55
C ASN A 569 -6.29 1.60 27.39
N LEU A 570 -5.63 1.82 26.25
CA LEU A 570 -4.83 3.03 25.98
C LEU A 570 -5.61 4.20 25.34
N LEU A 571 -6.88 4.01 24.97
CA LEU A 571 -7.68 5.06 24.34
C LEU A 571 -7.73 6.32 25.21
N PHE A 572 -8.21 6.19 26.45
CA PHE A 572 -8.46 7.34 27.31
C PHE A 572 -7.44 7.50 28.44
N MET A 573 -6.60 6.49 28.66
CA MET A 573 -5.61 6.47 29.74
C MET A 573 -4.24 6.10 29.19
N SER A 574 -3.20 6.63 29.80
CA SER A 574 -1.84 6.23 29.50
C SER A 574 -1.39 5.08 30.40
N GLN A 575 -0.64 4.13 29.87
CA GLN A 575 0.08 3.13 30.66
C GLN A 575 1.39 3.76 31.16
N LYS A 576 1.61 3.76 32.48
CA LYS A 576 2.90 4.12 33.08
C LYS A 576 3.66 2.86 33.47
N ILE A 577 4.93 2.79 33.13
CA ILE A 577 5.83 1.67 33.41
C ILE A 577 7.00 2.25 34.20
N LYS A 578 7.28 1.68 35.38
CA LYS A 578 8.50 2.00 36.13
C LYS A 578 9.61 1.08 35.64
N VAL A 579 10.75 1.66 35.28
CA VAL A 579 11.96 0.92 34.92
C VAL A 579 12.82 0.81 36.18
N PRO A 580 13.11 -0.39 36.69
CA PRO A 580 14.01 -0.55 37.82
C PRO A 580 15.46 -0.20 37.43
N PRO A 581 16.26 0.33 38.37
CA PRO A 581 17.68 0.55 38.14
C PRO A 581 18.43 -0.80 38.15
N GLY A 582 19.68 -0.81 37.68
CA GLY A 582 20.58 -1.95 37.74
C GLY A 582 20.81 -2.71 36.43
N ALA A 583 20.07 -2.40 35.36
CA ALA A 583 20.26 -2.98 34.04
C ALA A 583 20.45 -1.90 32.97
N LEU A 584 21.48 -2.06 32.14
CA LEU A 584 21.77 -1.18 31.00
C LEU A 584 20.67 -1.27 29.91
N MET A 585 20.06 -2.44 29.77
CA MET A 585 18.99 -2.72 28.81
C MET A 585 17.77 -3.29 29.52
N ASN A 586 16.62 -2.64 29.35
CA ASN A 586 15.33 -3.11 29.88
C ASN A 586 14.35 -3.34 28.72
N LYS A 587 13.78 -4.55 28.62
CA LYS A 587 12.95 -4.97 27.48
C LYS A 587 11.51 -5.24 27.91
N TRP A 588 10.57 -4.72 27.13
CA TRP A 588 9.12 -4.94 27.29
C TRP A 588 8.52 -5.57 26.04
N GLU A 589 7.68 -6.57 26.24
CA GLU A 589 6.90 -7.22 25.19
C GLU A 589 5.43 -6.85 25.33
N PHE A 590 4.89 -6.09 24.39
CA PHE A 590 3.48 -5.73 24.34
C PHE A 590 2.71 -6.73 23.46
N ILE A 591 2.19 -7.77 24.08
CA ILE A 591 1.54 -8.91 23.39
C ILE A 591 0.28 -8.53 22.60
N ASN A 592 -0.41 -7.48 23.03
CA ASN A 592 -1.69 -7.05 22.48
C ASN A 592 -1.61 -5.77 21.64
N LEU A 593 -0.41 -5.22 21.43
CA LEU A 593 -0.17 -4.06 20.54
C LEU A 593 0.45 -4.55 19.22
N TRP A 594 -0.40 -5.06 18.34
CA TRP A 594 0.02 -5.71 17.07
C TRP A 594 -0.54 -5.05 15.81
N ASP A 595 -1.50 -4.13 15.94
CA ASP A 595 -2.26 -3.56 14.82
C ASP A 595 -1.52 -2.37 14.19
N SER A 596 -1.21 -2.47 12.89
CA SER A 596 -0.43 -1.46 12.15
C SER A 596 -1.17 -0.13 11.93
N LEU A 597 -2.45 -0.06 12.30
CA LEU A 597 -3.26 1.16 12.18
C LEU A 597 -3.11 2.10 13.39
N PHE A 598 -2.70 1.58 14.54
CA PHE A 598 -2.48 2.39 15.73
C PHE A 598 -1.04 2.89 15.78
N ALA A 599 -0.89 4.19 16.03
CA ALA A 599 0.36 4.79 16.47
C ALA A 599 0.26 5.15 17.96
N TYR A 600 1.38 5.14 18.65
CA TYR A 600 1.45 5.44 20.08
C TYR A 600 2.41 6.60 20.35
N LYS A 601 2.20 7.31 21.46
CA LYS A 601 3.12 8.30 22.00
C LYS A 601 3.82 7.71 23.20
N MET A 602 5.13 7.83 23.24
CA MET A 602 5.97 7.45 24.36
C MET A 602 6.68 8.67 24.91
N ASN A 603 6.56 8.89 26.22
CA ASN A 603 7.36 9.84 26.98
C ASN A 603 8.24 9.06 27.95
N VAL A 604 9.53 9.41 28.00
CA VAL A 604 10.47 8.85 28.96
C VAL A 604 10.86 9.96 29.92
N ASP A 605 10.59 9.77 31.20
CA ASP A 605 10.97 10.69 32.28
C ASP A 605 12.06 10.02 33.14
N THR A 606 12.96 10.81 33.71
CA THR A 606 13.99 10.35 34.67
C THR A 606 14.01 11.26 35.89
N THR A 607 14.39 10.73 37.06
CA THR A 607 14.57 11.53 38.28
C THR A 607 15.97 12.12 38.41
N ALA A 608 16.93 11.67 37.60
CA ALA A 608 18.32 12.11 37.69
C ALA A 608 18.56 13.39 36.88
N MET A 609 19.25 14.36 37.49
CA MET A 609 19.53 15.67 36.89
C MET A 609 20.60 15.61 35.79
N GLU A 610 21.57 14.70 35.92
CA GLU A 610 22.63 14.48 34.94
C GLU A 610 22.61 13.02 34.48
N GLN A 611 22.87 12.82 33.18
CA GLN A 611 22.93 11.50 32.56
C GLN A 611 24.32 11.33 31.93
N PRO A 612 24.99 10.17 32.13
CA PRO A 612 26.30 9.90 31.53
C PRO A 612 26.22 9.78 30.00
N PHE A 613 25.06 9.40 29.48
CA PHE A 613 24.73 9.45 28.06
C PHE A 613 23.22 9.60 27.92
N GLU A 614 22.78 10.11 26.77
CA GLU A 614 21.36 10.24 26.47
C GLU A 614 20.74 8.86 26.23
N PRO A 615 19.71 8.45 27.00
CA PRO A 615 19.07 7.16 26.80
C PRO A 615 18.35 7.12 25.46
N PHE A 616 18.23 5.94 24.89
CA PHE A 616 17.53 5.72 23.62
C PHE A 616 16.70 4.44 23.68
N VAL A 617 15.68 4.35 22.82
CA VAL A 617 14.76 3.21 22.79
C VAL A 617 14.86 2.50 21.44
N LYS A 618 15.17 1.21 21.47
CA LYS A 618 15.00 0.32 20.33
C LYS A 618 13.55 -0.16 20.29
N GLN A 619 12.84 0.18 19.23
CA GLN A 619 11.55 -0.41 18.89
C GLN A 619 11.79 -1.53 17.86
N HIS A 620 11.21 -2.71 18.05
CA HIS A 620 11.27 -3.74 17.01
C HIS A 620 10.06 -4.70 17.00
N ILE A 621 9.87 -5.35 15.86
CA ILE A 621 8.98 -6.49 15.65
C ILE A 621 9.77 -7.62 15.00
N LYS A 622 9.38 -8.88 15.25
CA LYS A 622 10.13 -10.05 14.78
C LYS A 622 9.99 -10.28 13.28
N GLU A 623 8.76 -10.20 12.76
CA GLU A 623 8.46 -10.38 11.34
C GLU A 623 7.29 -9.47 10.95
N PRO A 624 7.38 -8.71 9.84
CA PRO A 624 8.58 -8.49 9.01
C PRO A 624 9.65 -7.74 9.82
N PHE A 625 10.93 -7.83 9.42
CA PHE A 625 12.00 -7.21 10.21
C PHE A 625 11.92 -5.67 10.14
N GLU A 626 11.47 -5.06 11.23
CA GLU A 626 11.44 -3.61 11.43
C GLU A 626 12.05 -3.29 12.79
N THR A 627 13.21 -2.64 12.77
CA THR A 627 13.87 -2.08 13.95
C THR A 627 13.97 -0.56 13.76
N LYS A 628 13.53 0.22 14.75
CA LYS A 628 13.64 1.67 14.80
C LYS A 628 14.38 2.11 16.06
N TRP A 629 15.23 3.12 15.91
CA TRP A 629 16.00 3.68 17.02
C TRP A 629 15.47 5.08 17.34
N HIS A 630 14.84 5.21 18.51
CA HIS A 630 14.33 6.47 19.02
C HIS A 630 15.39 7.11 19.90
N LEU A 631 16.00 8.16 19.39
CA LEU A 631 16.99 8.98 20.08
C LEU A 631 16.31 10.15 20.78
N ASN A 632 17.02 10.77 21.72
CA ASN A 632 16.57 11.94 22.47
C ASN A 632 15.21 11.80 23.17
N VAL A 633 14.98 10.63 23.78
CA VAL A 633 13.68 10.26 24.35
C VAL A 633 13.29 11.05 25.60
N LEU A 634 14.25 11.77 26.21
CA LEU A 634 14.01 12.66 27.37
C LEU A 634 13.57 14.06 26.93
N GLU A 635 13.96 14.52 25.74
CA GLU A 635 13.70 15.89 25.28
C GLU A 635 12.30 16.05 24.68
N SER A 636 11.78 14.99 24.06
CA SER A 636 10.54 15.09 23.27
C SER A 636 9.69 13.83 23.32
N THR A 637 8.38 14.03 23.13
CA THR A 637 7.44 12.91 22.95
C THR A 637 7.77 12.16 21.66
N THR A 638 8.08 10.89 21.81
CA THR A 638 8.42 10.00 20.69
C THR A 638 7.14 9.37 20.12
N SER A 639 7.00 9.36 18.78
CA SER A 639 5.92 8.64 18.10
C SER A 639 6.39 7.22 17.74
N ILE A 640 5.57 6.23 18.10
CA ILE A 640 5.81 4.80 17.87
C ILE A 640 4.81 4.33 16.81
N SER A 641 5.33 3.95 15.65
CA SER A 641 4.58 3.39 14.52
C SER A 641 5.30 2.16 13.99
N PHE A 642 4.57 1.13 13.54
CA PHE A 642 5.15 -0.12 13.03
C PHE A 642 4.25 -0.85 12.01
N HIS A 643 4.85 -1.73 11.24
CA HIS A 643 4.27 -2.47 10.11
C HIS A 643 4.16 -3.96 10.44
N ASN A 644 3.03 -4.36 11.00
CA ASN A 644 2.84 -5.70 11.56
C ASN A 644 1.56 -6.34 11.00
N ILE A 645 0.50 -6.51 11.80
CA ILE A 645 -0.78 -6.98 11.26
C ILE A 645 -1.48 -5.81 10.59
N ALA A 646 -1.56 -5.85 9.26
CA ALA A 646 -2.18 -4.84 8.44
C ALA A 646 -3.44 -5.33 7.70
N PRO A 647 -4.37 -4.42 7.33
CA PRO A 647 -5.53 -4.76 6.52
C PRO A 647 -5.19 -5.47 5.21
N PHE A 648 -5.93 -6.54 4.90
CA PHE A 648 -5.82 -7.32 3.65
C PHE A 648 -4.52 -8.12 3.47
N ILE A 649 -3.61 -8.07 4.44
CA ILE A 649 -2.35 -8.79 4.42
C ILE A 649 -2.56 -10.14 5.12
N PRO A 650 -2.18 -11.26 4.46
CA PRO A 650 -2.22 -12.55 5.11
C PRO A 650 -1.18 -12.55 6.24
N THR A 651 -1.50 -13.17 7.36
CA THR A 651 -0.53 -13.33 8.45
C THR A 651 -0.64 -14.70 9.08
N ASN A 652 0.52 -15.27 9.40
CA ASN A 652 0.66 -16.47 10.19
C ASN A 652 0.37 -16.20 11.69
N GLU A 653 -0.64 -16.86 12.24
CA GLU A 653 -1.10 -16.75 13.63
C GLU A 653 -0.17 -17.48 14.62
N ASN A 654 0.71 -18.38 14.16
CA ASN A 654 1.67 -19.08 15.04
C ASN A 654 2.88 -18.23 15.45
N ILE A 655 3.09 -17.10 14.78
CA ILE A 655 4.26 -16.23 15.01
C ILE A 655 3.84 -15.06 15.89
N THR A 656 4.59 -14.80 16.96
CA THR A 656 4.33 -13.69 17.88
C THR A 656 4.41 -12.36 17.14
N ARG A 657 3.32 -11.58 17.19
CA ARG A 657 3.23 -10.25 16.59
C ARG A 657 3.32 -9.13 17.64
N SER A 658 4.03 -9.39 18.73
CA SER A 658 4.20 -8.42 19.82
C SER A 658 5.06 -7.23 19.39
N LEU A 659 4.74 -6.04 19.90
CA LEU A 659 5.63 -4.88 19.83
C LEU A 659 6.69 -4.99 20.94
N PHE A 660 7.96 -4.92 20.60
CA PHE A 660 9.04 -4.90 21.57
C PHE A 660 9.62 -3.49 21.69
N LEU A 661 9.73 -3.00 22.93
CA LEU A 661 10.44 -1.77 23.26
C LEU A 661 11.60 -2.13 24.19
N THR A 662 12.80 -1.64 23.88
CA THR A 662 13.99 -1.86 24.71
C THR A 662 14.63 -0.52 25.00
N LEU A 663 14.64 -0.09 26.27
CA LEU A 663 15.33 1.11 26.71
C LEU A 663 16.79 0.76 26.97
N VAL A 664 17.69 1.50 26.34
CA VAL A 664 19.11 1.54 26.67
C VAL A 664 19.36 2.82 27.45
N GLY A 665 19.72 2.70 28.73
CA GLY A 665 19.87 3.83 29.64
C GLY A 665 20.86 3.54 30.75
N SER A 666 21.27 4.57 31.47
CA SER A 666 22.21 4.41 32.57
C SER A 666 21.62 3.48 33.65
N PRO A 667 22.33 2.43 34.06
CA PRO A 667 21.83 1.52 35.09
C PRO A 667 21.73 2.17 36.48
N GLU A 668 22.32 3.37 36.67
CA GLU A 668 22.29 4.15 37.91
C GLU A 668 20.96 4.91 38.11
N ASN A 669 20.10 5.00 37.08
CA ASN A 669 18.97 5.91 37.04
C ASN A 669 17.60 5.20 37.01
N ASP A 670 16.63 5.77 37.71
CA ASP A 670 15.21 5.38 37.64
C ASP A 670 14.55 6.08 36.42
N TYR A 671 13.98 5.29 35.51
CA TYR A 671 13.21 5.80 34.38
C TYR A 671 11.72 5.49 34.52
N PHE A 672 10.88 6.34 33.95
CA PHE A 672 9.45 6.13 33.82
C PHE A 672 9.02 6.27 32.36
N ILE A 673 8.40 5.23 31.81
CA ILE A 673 7.89 5.25 30.44
C ILE A 673 6.36 5.40 30.49
N ARG A 674 5.83 6.39 29.77
CA ARG A 674 4.39 6.59 29.61
C ARG A 674 3.98 6.38 28.16
N ILE A 675 3.09 5.44 27.91
CA ILE A 675 2.57 5.10 26.58
C ILE A 675 1.09 5.46 26.48
N SER A 676 0.69 6.12 25.40
CA SER A 676 -0.70 6.49 25.07
C SER A 676 -0.95 6.45 23.57
N VAL A 677 -2.21 6.51 23.12
CA VAL A 677 -2.50 6.52 21.67
C VAL A 677 -2.12 7.87 21.02
N ASP A 678 -1.38 7.81 19.90
CA ASP A 678 -1.15 8.97 19.04
C ASP A 678 -2.29 9.12 18.03
N TYR A 679 -3.33 9.86 18.42
CA TYR A 679 -4.50 10.07 17.57
C TYR A 679 -4.18 10.72 16.22
N LEU A 680 -3.23 11.65 16.18
CA LEU A 680 -2.92 12.41 14.97
C LEU A 680 -2.17 11.52 13.97
N MET A 681 -1.17 10.78 14.45
CA MET A 681 -0.46 9.82 13.62
C MET A 681 -1.38 8.65 13.20
N THR A 682 -2.19 8.12 14.12
CA THR A 682 -3.20 7.08 13.83
C THR A 682 -4.14 7.50 12.70
N LEU A 683 -4.65 8.74 12.72
CA LEU A 683 -5.50 9.27 11.64
C LEU A 683 -4.73 9.46 10.32
N LYS A 684 -3.47 9.91 10.38
CA LYS A 684 -2.60 10.05 9.19
C LYS A 684 -2.40 8.71 8.48
N LEU A 685 -2.23 7.61 9.24
CA LEU A 685 -2.01 6.25 8.73
C LEU A 685 -3.21 5.66 7.96
N LEU A 686 -4.42 6.24 8.09
CA LEU A 686 -5.63 5.71 7.46
C LEU A 686 -5.69 5.94 5.94
N TYR A 687 -5.16 7.06 5.44
CA TYR A 687 -5.36 7.46 4.04
C TYR A 687 -4.78 6.43 3.07
N ILE A 688 -3.49 6.08 3.21
CA ILE A 688 -2.79 5.21 2.26
C ILE A 688 -3.43 3.81 2.22
N ARG A 689 -3.83 3.27 3.37
CA ARG A 689 -4.44 1.92 3.50
C ARG A 689 -5.89 1.86 3.01
N TYR A 690 -6.64 2.95 3.08
CA TYR A 690 -8.08 2.98 2.75
C TYR A 690 -8.45 3.92 1.61
N ARG A 691 -7.50 4.41 0.80
CA ARG A 691 -7.77 5.28 -0.35
C ARG A 691 -8.82 4.73 -1.33
N LEU A 692 -8.88 3.41 -1.50
CA LEU A 692 -9.87 2.73 -2.36
C LEU A 692 -11.30 2.76 -1.78
N ALA A 693 -11.45 3.05 -0.49
CA ALA A 693 -12.76 3.28 0.14
C ALA A 693 -13.46 4.53 -0.46
N ILE A 694 -12.68 5.49 -0.96
CA ILE A 694 -13.19 6.71 -1.61
C ILE A 694 -13.97 6.38 -2.89
N ALA A 695 -13.69 5.26 -3.56
CA ALA A 695 -14.47 4.80 -4.71
C ALA A 695 -15.64 3.89 -4.29
N SER A 696 -15.38 2.90 -3.43
CA SER A 696 -16.35 1.85 -3.08
C SER A 696 -17.48 2.31 -2.14
N PHE A 697 -17.20 3.12 -1.12
CA PHE A 697 -18.23 3.50 -0.14
C PHE A 697 -19.28 4.47 -0.73
N PRO A 698 -18.92 5.46 -1.58
CA PRO A 698 -19.91 6.23 -2.34
C PRO A 698 -20.87 5.39 -3.17
N ILE A 699 -20.39 4.35 -3.85
CA ILE A 699 -21.23 3.46 -4.66
C ILE A 699 -22.21 2.70 -3.76
N ALA A 700 -21.78 2.26 -2.57
CA ALA A 700 -22.65 1.63 -1.58
C ALA A 700 -23.79 2.58 -1.14
N VAL A 701 -23.48 3.86 -0.90
CA VAL A 701 -24.48 4.88 -0.54
C VAL A 701 -25.44 5.15 -1.70
N ILE A 702 -24.95 5.30 -2.92
CA ILE A 702 -25.78 5.61 -4.09
C ILE A 702 -26.76 4.47 -4.39
N THR A 703 -26.28 3.22 -4.37
CA THR A 703 -27.12 2.04 -4.61
C THR A 703 -28.16 1.82 -3.51
N MET A 704 -27.81 2.10 -2.24
CA MET A 704 -28.77 2.11 -1.13
C MET A 704 -29.87 3.18 -1.32
N VAL A 705 -29.50 4.39 -1.72
CA VAL A 705 -30.47 5.47 -1.99
C VAL A 705 -31.36 5.13 -3.18
N LEU A 706 -30.78 4.57 -4.26
CA LEU A 706 -31.52 4.08 -5.42
C LEU A 706 -32.53 2.99 -5.01
N ALA A 707 -32.15 2.04 -4.15
CA ALA A 707 -33.07 1.01 -3.65
C ALA A 707 -34.30 1.65 -2.99
N TYR A 708 -34.08 2.67 -2.15
CA TYR A 708 -35.15 3.40 -1.51
C TYR A 708 -36.01 4.21 -2.51
N GLN A 709 -35.39 4.84 -3.50
CA GLN A 709 -36.12 5.55 -4.56
C GLN A 709 -37.01 4.60 -5.37
N PHE A 710 -36.52 3.42 -5.77
CA PHE A 710 -37.31 2.40 -6.45
C PHE A 710 -38.45 1.85 -5.57
N TYR A 711 -38.20 1.64 -4.26
CA TYR A 711 -39.24 1.23 -3.31
C TYR A 711 -40.43 2.20 -3.28
N ILE A 712 -40.14 3.51 -3.14
CA ILE A 712 -41.18 4.55 -3.10
C ILE A 712 -41.81 4.74 -4.48
N TYR A 713 -41.03 4.67 -5.55
CA TYR A 713 -41.52 4.79 -6.92
C TYR A 713 -42.54 3.68 -7.26
N ASP A 714 -42.23 2.44 -6.92
CA ASP A 714 -43.14 1.31 -7.16
C ASP A 714 -44.42 1.41 -6.32
N ARG A 715 -44.35 1.91 -5.08
CA ARG A 715 -45.53 2.05 -4.20
C ARG A 715 -46.40 3.26 -4.54
N ARG A 716 -45.81 4.45 -4.68
CA ARG A 716 -46.52 5.72 -4.79
C ARG A 716 -46.45 6.38 -6.16
N GLY A 717 -45.65 5.85 -7.08
CA GLY A 717 -45.41 6.48 -8.39
C GLY A 717 -44.60 7.77 -8.29
N ILE A 718 -43.79 7.91 -7.23
CA ILE A 718 -42.96 9.10 -6.97
C ILE A 718 -41.50 8.68 -6.94
N PHE A 719 -40.70 9.19 -7.88
CA PHE A 719 -39.25 9.03 -7.85
C PHE A 719 -38.67 10.23 -7.13
N LEU A 720 -38.31 10.05 -5.86
CA LEU A 720 -37.84 11.12 -4.99
C LEU A 720 -36.51 11.73 -5.49
N PRO A 721 -36.27 13.04 -5.28
CA PRO A 721 -34.94 13.62 -5.47
C PRO A 721 -33.91 12.90 -4.60
N PHE A 722 -32.68 12.72 -5.10
CA PHE A 722 -31.64 11.92 -4.45
C PHE A 722 -31.38 12.33 -3.00
N VAL A 723 -31.17 13.63 -2.74
CA VAL A 723 -30.89 14.15 -1.39
C VAL A 723 -32.10 14.03 -0.46
N THR A 724 -33.32 14.12 -0.98
CA THR A 724 -34.55 13.91 -0.20
C THR A 724 -34.68 12.44 0.21
N ALA A 725 -34.40 11.50 -0.70
CA ALA A 725 -34.37 10.08 -0.42
C ALA A 725 -33.29 9.72 0.62
N LEU A 726 -32.07 10.23 0.44
CA LEU A 726 -30.98 10.09 1.41
C LEU A 726 -31.36 10.68 2.78
N GLY A 727 -31.95 11.87 2.80
CA GLY A 727 -32.39 12.53 4.03
C GLY A 727 -33.46 11.74 4.77
N HIS A 728 -34.35 11.05 4.05
CA HIS A 728 -35.31 10.14 4.65
C HIS A 728 -34.64 8.92 5.26
N LEU A 729 -33.69 8.29 4.53
CA LEU A 729 -32.95 7.13 5.02
C LEU A 729 -32.17 7.47 6.30
N ILE A 730 -31.42 8.57 6.29
CA ILE A 730 -30.66 9.03 7.46
C ILE A 730 -31.63 9.40 8.58
N SER A 731 -32.62 10.28 8.36
CA SER A 731 -33.47 10.75 9.48
C SER A 731 -34.28 9.64 10.15
N THR A 732 -34.60 8.58 9.41
CA THR A 732 -35.47 7.48 9.88
C THR A 732 -34.65 6.32 10.44
N TYR A 733 -33.53 5.97 9.80
CA TYR A 733 -32.79 4.74 10.10
C TYR A 733 -31.36 5.00 10.61
N ASN A 734 -30.96 6.23 10.95
CA ASN A 734 -29.58 6.53 11.36
C ASN A 734 -29.05 5.64 12.49
N THR A 735 -29.87 5.35 13.50
CA THR A 735 -29.48 4.49 14.63
C THR A 735 -29.19 3.07 14.15
N ILE A 736 -30.09 2.50 13.35
CA ILE A 736 -29.94 1.15 12.77
C ILE A 736 -28.72 1.10 11.85
N ILE A 737 -28.55 2.09 10.97
CA ILE A 737 -27.39 2.19 10.08
C ILE A 737 -26.11 2.25 10.91
N CYS A 738 -26.04 3.09 11.94
CA CYS A 738 -24.87 3.21 12.81
C CYS A 738 -24.53 1.88 13.49
N PHE A 739 -25.48 1.25 14.19
CA PHE A 739 -25.25 -0.04 14.85
C PHE A 739 -24.89 -1.15 13.86
N SER A 740 -25.51 -1.16 12.67
CA SER A 740 -25.19 -2.14 11.63
C SER A 740 -23.75 -1.99 11.12
N LEU A 741 -23.29 -0.76 10.86
CA LEU A 741 -21.94 -0.49 10.37
C LEU A 741 -20.87 -0.80 11.43
N LEU A 742 -21.14 -0.47 12.70
CA LEU A 742 -20.24 -0.80 13.82
C LEU A 742 -20.15 -2.32 14.04
N GLY A 743 -21.28 -3.03 13.97
CA GLY A 743 -21.31 -4.49 14.10
C GLY A 743 -20.76 -5.24 12.90
N LEU A 744 -20.77 -4.63 11.70
CA LEU A 744 -20.35 -5.30 10.46
C LEU A 744 -18.88 -5.73 10.49
N SER A 745 -18.01 -4.92 11.09
CA SER A 745 -16.59 -5.30 11.23
C SER A 745 -16.43 -6.56 12.08
N PHE A 746 -17.20 -6.69 13.14
CA PHE A 746 -17.19 -7.89 13.98
C PHE A 746 -17.75 -9.11 13.24
N LEU A 747 -18.85 -8.93 12.50
CA LEU A 747 -19.46 -10.01 11.71
C LEU A 747 -18.53 -10.52 10.61
N CYS A 748 -17.92 -9.63 9.82
CA CYS A 748 -17.01 -9.99 8.74
C CYS A 748 -15.71 -10.65 9.22
N ASP A 749 -15.34 -10.49 10.50
CA ASP A 749 -14.17 -11.16 11.08
C ASP A 749 -14.47 -12.62 11.47
N MET A 750 -15.73 -13.00 11.72
CA MET A 750 -16.09 -14.35 12.15
C MET A 750 -15.77 -15.40 11.07
N LYS A 751 -15.09 -16.50 11.45
CA LYS A 751 -14.66 -17.56 10.51
C LYS A 751 -15.80 -18.13 9.64
N LEU A 752 -16.96 -18.39 10.27
CA LEU A 752 -18.15 -18.88 9.57
C LEU A 752 -18.67 -17.89 8.53
N VAL A 753 -18.67 -16.59 8.86
CA VAL A 753 -19.12 -15.53 7.96
C VAL A 753 -18.13 -15.37 6.80
N GLN A 754 -16.83 -15.43 7.05
CA GLN A 754 -15.82 -15.36 5.99
C GLN A 754 -15.96 -16.50 4.97
N ASN A 755 -16.24 -17.72 5.44
CA ASN A 755 -16.51 -18.87 4.57
C ASN A 755 -17.81 -18.69 3.77
N ALA A 756 -18.87 -18.17 4.41
CA ALA A 756 -20.13 -17.89 3.73
C ALA A 756 -19.98 -16.79 2.67
N LEU A 757 -19.26 -15.71 2.98
CA LEU A 757 -18.92 -14.64 2.04
C LEU A 757 -18.11 -15.19 0.86
N PHE A 758 -17.11 -16.04 1.13
CA PHE A 758 -16.32 -16.64 0.06
C PHE A 758 -17.16 -17.53 -0.88
N ALA A 759 -18.12 -18.29 -0.33
CA ALA A 759 -18.99 -19.15 -1.12
C ALA A 759 -19.89 -18.36 -2.10
N ILE A 760 -20.23 -17.12 -1.76
CA ILE A 760 -21.02 -16.22 -2.62
C ILE A 760 -20.17 -15.19 -3.37
N ASP A 761 -18.84 -15.23 -3.23
CA ASP A 761 -17.93 -14.31 -3.93
C ASP A 761 -17.90 -14.65 -5.43
N PRO A 762 -18.43 -13.79 -6.31
CA PRO A 762 -18.49 -14.05 -7.74
C PRO A 762 -17.11 -14.10 -8.40
N SER A 763 -16.08 -13.53 -7.77
CA SER A 763 -14.72 -13.54 -8.31
C SER A 763 -13.93 -14.81 -7.95
N HIS A 764 -14.29 -15.48 -6.85
CA HIS A 764 -13.52 -16.57 -6.23
C HIS A 764 -12.02 -16.25 -6.01
N LEU A 765 -11.68 -14.96 -5.87
CA LEU A 765 -10.30 -14.50 -5.67
C LEU A 765 -9.97 -14.34 -4.17
N ASN A 766 -10.96 -14.11 -3.31
CA ASN A 766 -10.75 -13.76 -1.90
C ASN A 766 -10.81 -14.99 -0.97
N LYS A 767 -9.96 -16.00 -1.19
CA LYS A 767 -9.90 -17.18 -0.31
C LYS A 767 -9.43 -16.77 1.10
N PRO A 768 -10.28 -16.81 2.15
CA PRO A 768 -9.93 -16.29 3.48
C PRO A 768 -8.90 -17.16 4.22
N TYR A 769 -8.87 -18.46 3.90
CA TYR A 769 -7.97 -19.45 4.48
C TYR A 769 -7.19 -20.16 3.38
N PHE A 770 -5.90 -20.36 3.60
CA PHE A 770 -5.06 -21.14 2.70
C PHE A 770 -5.22 -22.63 3.01
N ASN A 771 -5.53 -23.46 2.00
CA ASN A 771 -5.74 -24.90 2.19
C ASN A 771 -4.51 -25.66 2.70
N SER A 772 -3.29 -25.12 2.54
CA SER A 772 -2.06 -25.79 2.98
C SER A 772 -1.70 -25.50 4.44
N ASN A 773 -2.02 -24.30 4.96
CA ASN A 773 -1.68 -23.87 6.33
C ASN A 773 -2.90 -23.24 6.99
N LYS A 774 -3.57 -23.97 7.89
CA LYS A 774 -4.73 -23.50 8.66
C LYS A 774 -4.43 -22.29 9.55
N ASP A 775 -3.16 -22.01 9.78
CA ASP A 775 -2.67 -20.96 10.69
C ASP A 775 -2.46 -19.61 9.98
N VAL A 776 -2.59 -19.56 8.65
CA VAL A 776 -2.51 -18.30 7.90
C VAL A 776 -3.91 -17.78 7.63
N ARG A 777 -4.23 -16.63 8.25
CA ARG A 777 -5.53 -15.97 8.11
C ARG A 777 -5.40 -14.74 7.22
N ASN A 778 -6.35 -14.54 6.31
CA ASN A 778 -6.46 -13.32 5.53
C ASN A 778 -7.87 -12.69 5.63
N ASN A 779 -7.93 -11.43 6.05
CA ASN A 779 -9.17 -10.67 6.13
C ASN A 779 -9.34 -9.80 4.87
N PHE A 780 -9.97 -10.34 3.84
CA PHE A 780 -10.23 -9.63 2.58
C PHE A 780 -11.44 -8.68 2.64
N TYR A 781 -12.35 -8.88 3.59
CA TYR A 781 -13.67 -8.26 3.58
C TYR A 781 -13.72 -6.93 4.35
N LEU A 782 -14.62 -6.04 3.90
CA LEU A 782 -14.96 -4.72 4.44
C LEU A 782 -13.78 -3.75 4.42
N LEU A 783 -13.08 -3.65 5.55
CA LEU A 783 -11.86 -2.84 5.75
C LEU A 783 -10.66 -3.73 6.10
N GLY A 784 -10.78 -5.06 6.04
CA GLY A 784 -9.70 -5.98 6.39
C GLY A 784 -9.26 -5.92 7.86
N LEU A 785 -10.09 -5.33 8.73
CA LEU A 785 -9.79 -5.12 10.14
C LEU A 785 -9.81 -6.45 10.92
N ARG A 786 -8.91 -6.57 11.90
CA ARG A 786 -8.95 -7.62 12.93
C ARG A 786 -9.35 -7.08 14.30
N SER A 787 -8.97 -5.83 14.60
CA SER A 787 -9.34 -5.19 15.85
C SER A 787 -10.82 -4.87 15.89
N LYS A 788 -11.52 -5.39 16.90
CA LYS A 788 -12.95 -5.14 17.15
C LYS A 788 -13.24 -3.64 17.37
N LEU A 789 -12.30 -2.94 18.00
CA LEU A 789 -12.40 -1.51 18.32
C LEU A 789 -12.46 -0.64 17.06
N LEU A 790 -11.77 -1.06 16.00
CA LEU A 790 -11.68 -0.31 14.76
C LEU A 790 -12.93 -0.40 13.88
N GLY A 791 -13.97 -1.12 14.31
CA GLY A 791 -15.28 -1.12 13.62
C GLY A 791 -15.88 0.28 13.44
N VAL A 792 -15.50 1.26 14.27
CA VAL A 792 -15.86 2.68 14.09
C VAL A 792 -15.37 3.27 12.77
N LEU A 793 -14.27 2.78 12.21
CA LEU A 793 -13.73 3.23 10.93
C LEU A 793 -14.71 2.97 9.79
N VAL A 794 -15.48 1.88 9.85
CA VAL A 794 -16.51 1.55 8.84
C VAL A 794 -17.56 2.65 8.78
N TYR A 795 -18.03 3.12 9.94
CA TYR A 795 -18.97 4.22 10.03
C TYR A 795 -18.34 5.54 9.52
N PHE A 796 -17.09 5.80 9.88
CA PHE A 796 -16.33 6.98 9.42
C PHE A 796 -16.21 7.04 7.90
N PHE A 797 -15.72 5.97 7.26
CA PHE A 797 -15.62 5.91 5.79
C PHE A 797 -16.99 5.97 5.11
N PHE A 798 -18.05 5.42 5.71
CA PHE A 798 -19.41 5.55 5.19
C PHE A 798 -19.92 6.99 5.23
N THR A 799 -19.64 7.74 6.30
CA THR A 799 -20.00 9.16 6.36
C THR A 799 -19.18 10.02 5.41
N ILE A 800 -17.88 9.73 5.22
CA ILE A 800 -17.04 10.35 4.18
C ILE A 800 -17.65 10.07 2.80
N GLY A 801 -17.95 8.81 2.49
CA GLY A 801 -18.55 8.42 1.21
C GLY A 801 -19.89 9.14 0.99
N THR A 802 -20.74 9.21 2.01
CA THR A 802 -22.00 9.97 1.96
C THR A 802 -21.76 11.46 1.69
N ALA A 803 -20.75 12.08 2.31
CA ALA A 803 -20.42 13.48 2.09
C ALA A 803 -19.91 13.76 0.67
N LEU A 804 -19.09 12.87 0.11
CA LEU A 804 -18.62 12.96 -1.28
C LEU A 804 -19.77 12.85 -2.29
N VAL A 805 -20.71 11.94 -2.04
CA VAL A 805 -21.92 11.78 -2.87
C VAL A 805 -22.80 13.04 -2.82
N ILE A 806 -23.01 13.61 -1.63
CA ILE A 806 -23.75 14.87 -1.47
C ILE A 806 -23.03 16.03 -2.19
N LEU A 807 -21.70 16.12 -2.07
CA LEU A 807 -20.88 17.12 -2.73
C LEU A 807 -21.04 17.04 -4.25
N LEU A 808 -20.84 15.85 -4.83
CA LEU A 808 -20.95 15.64 -6.27
C LEU A 808 -22.37 15.93 -6.77
N ASN A 809 -23.40 15.44 -6.07
CA ASN A 809 -24.79 15.76 -6.40
C ASN A 809 -25.07 17.27 -6.33
N GLY A 810 -24.45 17.98 -5.38
CA GLY A 810 -24.50 19.44 -5.26
C GLY A 810 -23.90 20.17 -6.47
N ILE A 811 -22.73 19.72 -6.92
CA ILE A 811 -22.04 20.22 -8.12
C ILE A 811 -22.91 19.98 -9.36
N LEU A 812 -23.44 18.75 -9.53
CA LEU A 812 -24.28 18.39 -10.68
C LEU A 812 -25.56 19.24 -10.75
N LEU A 813 -26.26 19.46 -9.63
CA LEU A 813 -27.45 20.32 -9.61
C LEU A 813 -27.11 21.79 -9.87
N THR A 814 -25.95 22.27 -9.41
CA THR A 814 -25.51 23.65 -9.69
C THR A 814 -25.23 23.82 -11.18
N PHE A 815 -24.51 22.87 -11.78
CA PHE A 815 -24.26 22.84 -13.22
C PHE A 815 -25.56 22.78 -14.03
N GLN A 816 -26.50 21.93 -13.61
CA GLN A 816 -27.83 21.84 -14.23
C GLN A 816 -28.57 23.19 -14.17
N LYS A 817 -28.61 23.89 -13.02
CA LYS A 817 -29.26 25.20 -12.89
C LYS A 817 -28.62 26.25 -13.80
N LEU A 818 -27.30 26.31 -13.84
CA LEU A 818 -26.56 27.23 -14.71
C LEU A 818 -26.86 26.94 -16.19
N PHE A 819 -26.93 25.67 -16.57
CA PHE A 819 -27.30 25.25 -17.92
C PHE A 819 -28.74 25.65 -18.28
N THR A 820 -29.72 25.39 -17.39
CA THR A 820 -31.11 25.82 -17.59
C THR A 820 -31.22 27.34 -17.68
N MET A 821 -30.49 28.09 -16.84
CA MET A 821 -30.45 29.55 -16.88
C MET A 821 -29.87 30.06 -18.22
N ALA A 822 -28.77 29.46 -18.70
CA ALA A 822 -28.17 29.80 -19.99
C ALA A 822 -29.10 29.50 -21.18
N ILE A 823 -29.84 28.38 -21.14
CA ILE A 823 -30.86 28.07 -22.15
C ILE A 823 -31.99 29.09 -22.09
N ASN A 824 -32.51 29.42 -20.90
CA ASN A 824 -33.61 30.37 -20.77
C ASN A 824 -33.21 31.77 -21.25
N LEU A 825 -31.97 32.21 -20.97
CA LEU A 825 -31.40 33.45 -21.50
C LEU A 825 -31.29 33.46 -23.03
N LYS A 826 -30.93 32.34 -23.65
CA LYS A 826 -30.92 32.21 -25.12
C LYS A 826 -32.34 32.11 -25.69
N ARG A 827 -33.26 31.45 -24.98
CA ARG A 827 -34.65 31.22 -25.43
C ARG A 827 -35.50 32.48 -25.35
N THR A 828 -35.19 33.42 -24.46
CA THR A 828 -35.78 34.78 -24.47
C THR A 828 -35.39 35.59 -25.71
N ASN A 829 -34.29 35.25 -26.39
CA ASN A 829 -33.86 35.91 -27.63
C ASN A 829 -34.17 35.10 -28.91
N MET A 830 -34.66 33.87 -28.78
CA MET A 830 -35.09 33.04 -29.91
C MET A 830 -36.44 32.39 -29.59
N LEU A 831 -37.50 33.19 -29.71
CA LEU A 831 -38.85 32.67 -29.86
C LEU A 831 -38.95 31.93 -31.19
N GLN A 832 -39.43 30.70 -31.10
CA GLN A 832 -40.07 29.93 -32.17
C GLN A 832 -39.31 29.83 -33.50
N ASN A 833 -38.55 28.76 -33.66
CA ASN A 833 -38.82 27.90 -34.82
C ASN A 833 -38.24 26.48 -34.69
N GLN A 834 -38.91 25.57 -35.39
CA GLN A 834 -38.58 24.16 -35.64
C GLN A 834 -38.94 23.13 -34.55
N ARG A 835 -40.15 22.59 -34.72
CA ARG A 835 -40.56 21.30 -34.19
C ARG A 835 -41.30 20.54 -35.29
N THR A 836 -40.58 19.97 -36.26
CA THR A 836 -41.17 19.10 -37.30
C THR A 836 -40.21 17.96 -37.71
N ASN A 837 -40.72 16.72 -37.66
CA ASN A 837 -40.31 15.49 -38.38
C ASN A 837 -38.89 14.88 -38.31
N THR A 838 -38.01 15.23 -37.36
CA THR A 838 -36.68 14.58 -37.25
C THR A 838 -36.61 13.30 -36.41
N THR A 839 -37.69 12.86 -35.76
CA THR A 839 -37.64 11.75 -34.78
C THR A 839 -37.35 10.37 -35.39
N ALA A 840 -37.85 10.08 -36.60
CA ALA A 840 -37.59 8.80 -37.27
C ALA A 840 -36.15 8.69 -37.81
N ILE A 841 -35.59 9.80 -38.32
CA ILE A 841 -34.21 9.84 -38.81
C ILE A 841 -33.26 9.71 -37.61
N ILE A 842 -33.46 10.52 -36.57
CA ILE A 842 -32.63 10.51 -35.35
C ILE A 842 -32.62 9.13 -34.68
N THR A 843 -33.73 8.38 -34.68
CA THR A 843 -33.77 7.02 -34.12
C THR A 843 -32.97 6.02 -34.93
N LYS A 844 -33.02 6.05 -36.27
CA LYS A 844 -32.19 5.18 -37.12
C LYS A 844 -30.69 5.42 -36.91
N TRP A 845 -30.25 6.67 -36.89
CA TRP A 845 -28.84 7.02 -36.65
C TRP A 845 -28.35 6.59 -35.25
N ARG A 846 -29.22 6.57 -34.24
CA ARG A 846 -28.87 6.07 -32.90
C ARG A 846 -28.62 4.57 -32.88
N PHE A 847 -29.45 3.77 -33.56
CA PHE A 847 -29.22 2.34 -33.68
C PHE A 847 -27.93 2.05 -34.46
N LEU A 848 -27.67 2.81 -35.53
CA LEU A 848 -26.41 2.71 -36.27
C LEU A 848 -25.20 3.07 -35.39
N ALA A 849 -25.26 4.17 -34.63
CA ALA A 849 -24.20 4.57 -33.72
C ALA A 849 -23.95 3.52 -32.63
N LEU A 850 -25.02 2.97 -32.03
CA LEU A 850 -24.92 1.90 -31.05
C LEU A 850 -24.26 0.64 -31.64
N PHE A 851 -24.67 0.26 -32.85
CA PHE A 851 -24.09 -0.87 -33.58
C PHE A 851 -22.60 -0.65 -33.88
N LEU A 852 -22.21 0.55 -34.34
CA LEU A 852 -20.81 0.93 -34.58
C LEU A 852 -19.97 0.95 -33.30
N ILE A 853 -20.53 1.39 -32.17
CA ILE A 853 -19.84 1.34 -30.87
C ILE A 853 -19.61 -0.12 -30.45
N ILE A 854 -20.64 -0.97 -30.58
CA ILE A 854 -20.52 -2.39 -30.22
C ILE A 854 -19.46 -3.09 -31.08
N ILE A 855 -19.45 -2.85 -32.40
CA ILE A 855 -18.42 -3.37 -33.29
C ILE A 855 -17.03 -2.87 -32.87
N SER A 856 -16.89 -1.56 -32.65
CA SER A 856 -15.62 -0.97 -32.21
C SER A 856 -15.11 -1.59 -30.90
N VAL A 857 -16.01 -1.90 -29.95
CA VAL A 857 -15.65 -2.57 -28.69
C VAL A 857 -15.18 -4.00 -28.93
N SER A 858 -15.81 -4.71 -29.87
CA SER A 858 -15.44 -6.09 -30.19
C SER A 858 -14.09 -6.20 -30.89
N THR A 859 -13.59 -5.13 -31.52
CA THR A 859 -12.43 -5.20 -32.42
C THR A 859 -11.22 -4.39 -31.96
N PHE A 860 -11.42 -3.21 -31.36
CA PHE A 860 -10.33 -2.25 -31.16
C PHE A 860 -10.36 -1.56 -29.79
N ILE A 861 -11.53 -1.07 -29.37
CA ILE A 861 -11.66 -0.18 -28.21
C ILE A 861 -12.06 -0.97 -26.97
N PRO A 862 -11.43 -0.79 -25.80
CA PRO A 862 -11.88 -1.42 -24.56
C PRO A 862 -13.26 -0.91 -24.15
N TYR A 863 -14.10 -1.76 -23.54
CA TYR A 863 -15.48 -1.39 -23.19
C TYR A 863 -15.58 -0.18 -22.25
N GLN A 864 -14.53 0.12 -21.48
CA GLN A 864 -14.41 1.29 -20.60
C GLN A 864 -14.51 2.61 -21.37
N MET A 865 -13.99 2.67 -22.60
CA MET A 865 -14.13 3.87 -23.45
C MET A 865 -15.58 4.05 -23.92
N ALA A 866 -16.26 2.95 -24.28
CA ALA A 866 -17.68 2.98 -24.59
C ALA A 866 -18.52 3.35 -23.35
N PHE A 867 -18.09 2.94 -22.16
CA PHE A 867 -18.68 3.37 -20.89
C PHE A 867 -18.53 4.87 -20.66
N MET A 868 -17.34 5.45 -20.88
CA MET A 868 -17.15 6.91 -20.79
C MET A 868 -18.03 7.68 -21.76
N LEU A 869 -18.18 7.18 -22.99
CA LEU A 869 -19.12 7.75 -23.94
C LEU A 869 -20.57 7.66 -23.42
N ALA A 870 -20.96 6.55 -22.81
CA ALA A 870 -22.27 6.39 -22.19
C ALA A 870 -22.49 7.38 -21.02
N VAL A 871 -21.47 7.64 -20.20
CA VAL A 871 -21.52 8.66 -19.13
C VAL A 871 -21.72 10.06 -19.73
N ILE A 872 -20.97 10.41 -20.77
CA ILE A 872 -21.12 11.72 -21.47
C ILE A 872 -22.53 11.86 -22.05
N ILE A 873 -23.05 10.82 -22.72
CA ILE A 873 -24.42 10.81 -23.23
C ILE A 873 -25.43 10.95 -22.09
N GLN A 874 -25.20 10.31 -20.94
CA GLN A 874 -26.08 10.42 -19.77
C GLN A 874 -26.05 11.81 -19.14
N VAL A 875 -24.91 12.51 -19.15
CA VAL A 875 -24.83 13.95 -18.79
C VAL A 875 -25.72 14.77 -19.72
N ILE A 876 -25.58 14.60 -21.03
CA ILE A 876 -26.39 15.30 -22.04
C ILE A 876 -27.88 14.99 -21.86
N ASN A 877 -28.24 13.73 -21.61
CA ASN A 877 -29.62 13.32 -21.35
C ASN A 877 -30.18 14.03 -20.11
N SER A 878 -29.42 14.09 -19.02
CA SER A 878 -29.82 14.75 -17.77
C SER A 878 -30.04 16.25 -17.97
N LEU A 879 -29.14 16.91 -18.71
CA LEU A 879 -29.28 18.31 -19.12
C LEU A 879 -30.49 18.54 -20.04
N LYS A 880 -30.73 17.65 -21.01
CA LYS A 880 -31.87 17.72 -21.93
C LYS A 880 -33.21 17.55 -21.19
N VAL A 881 -33.28 16.65 -20.22
CA VAL A 881 -34.46 16.52 -19.37
C VAL A 881 -34.72 17.83 -18.62
N SER A 882 -33.66 18.48 -18.09
CA SER A 882 -33.79 19.74 -17.35
C SER A 882 -34.26 20.95 -18.17
N SER A 883 -34.09 20.94 -19.50
CA SER A 883 -34.48 22.06 -20.37
C SER A 883 -35.94 22.00 -20.87
N LEU A 884 -36.64 20.90 -20.60
CA LEU A 884 -38.04 20.73 -20.98
C LEU A 884 -38.94 21.58 -20.07
N SER A 885 -39.64 22.55 -20.66
CA SER A 885 -40.47 23.54 -19.94
C SER A 885 -41.75 22.97 -19.29
N ALA A 886 -42.00 21.66 -19.36
CA ALA A 886 -43.25 21.04 -18.93
C ALA A 886 -43.11 20.41 -17.53
N ARG A 887 -43.66 21.08 -16.50
CA ARG A 887 -43.64 20.67 -15.09
C ARG A 887 -44.67 19.57 -14.76
N THR A 888 -44.65 18.48 -15.51
CA THR A 888 -45.53 17.32 -15.27
C THR A 888 -44.94 16.35 -14.26
N LYS A 889 -45.78 15.56 -13.59
CA LYS A 889 -45.39 14.42 -12.72
C LYS A 889 -44.33 13.53 -13.37
N ASN A 890 -44.53 13.15 -14.63
CA ASN A 890 -43.60 12.30 -15.38
C ASN A 890 -42.24 12.99 -15.61
N HIS A 891 -42.25 14.29 -15.89
CA HIS A 891 -41.00 15.05 -16.07
C HIS A 891 -40.15 15.07 -14.79
N GLN A 892 -40.76 15.35 -13.64
CA GLN A 892 -40.03 15.42 -12.38
C GLN A 892 -39.45 14.07 -11.96
N ASN A 893 -40.24 12.99 -12.12
CA ASN A 893 -39.77 11.63 -11.89
C ASN A 893 -38.60 11.27 -12.82
N LEU A 894 -38.70 11.62 -14.11
CA LEU A 894 -37.67 11.35 -15.11
C LEU A 894 -36.37 12.09 -14.78
N LEU A 895 -36.46 13.35 -14.36
CA LEU A 895 -35.32 14.15 -13.96
C LEU A 895 -34.60 13.52 -12.76
N ASN A 896 -35.34 13.22 -11.68
CA ASN A 896 -34.77 12.64 -10.46
C ASN A 896 -34.12 11.27 -10.72
N PHE A 897 -34.73 10.45 -11.58
CA PHE A 897 -34.18 9.15 -12.00
C PHE A 897 -32.86 9.32 -12.76
N ASN A 898 -32.83 10.17 -13.79
CA ASN A 898 -31.63 10.38 -14.61
C ASN A 898 -30.47 10.97 -13.80
N MET A 899 -30.74 11.87 -12.85
CA MET A 899 -29.71 12.43 -11.97
C MET A 899 -29.13 11.39 -10.99
N SER A 900 -29.98 10.53 -10.43
CA SER A 900 -29.52 9.48 -9.49
C SER A 900 -28.71 8.41 -10.23
N LEU A 901 -29.09 8.08 -11.46
CA LEU A 901 -28.33 7.18 -12.33
C LEU A 901 -27.01 7.81 -12.79
N LEU A 902 -27.00 9.09 -13.17
CA LEU A 902 -25.79 9.81 -13.56
C LEU A 902 -24.76 9.79 -12.41
N LEU A 903 -25.21 9.99 -11.17
CA LEU A 903 -24.36 9.93 -9.99
C LEU A 903 -23.67 8.56 -9.83
N LEU A 904 -24.41 7.47 -10.04
CA LEU A 904 -23.87 6.11 -10.03
C LEU A 904 -22.82 5.92 -11.13
N LEU A 905 -23.14 6.32 -12.37
CA LEU A 905 -22.25 6.12 -13.51
C LEU A 905 -20.95 6.93 -13.39
N ILE A 906 -20.97 8.12 -12.79
CA ILE A 906 -19.75 8.92 -12.55
C ILE A 906 -18.81 8.22 -11.56
N PHE A 907 -19.32 7.59 -10.50
CA PHE A 907 -18.46 6.88 -9.57
C PHE A 907 -17.89 5.58 -10.15
N ILE A 908 -18.63 4.90 -11.04
CA ILE A 908 -18.08 3.78 -11.82
C ILE A 908 -17.03 4.27 -12.82
N ALA A 909 -17.20 5.46 -13.40
CA ALA A 909 -16.21 6.04 -14.32
C ALA A 909 -14.84 6.24 -13.67
N ILE A 910 -14.81 6.55 -12.36
CA ILE A 910 -13.55 6.67 -11.59
C ILE A 910 -12.80 5.33 -11.54
N ILE A 911 -13.52 4.20 -11.51
CA ILE A 911 -12.94 2.84 -11.50
C ILE A 911 -12.40 2.46 -12.88
N ASP A 912 -13.10 2.83 -13.95
CA ASP A 912 -12.74 2.49 -15.33
C ASP A 912 -11.64 3.40 -15.93
N PHE A 913 -11.50 4.62 -15.42
CA PHE A 913 -10.58 5.64 -15.94
C PHE A 913 -9.11 5.19 -16.04
N PRO A 914 -8.53 4.46 -15.06
CA PRO A 914 -7.14 3.99 -15.13
C PRO A 914 -6.86 3.04 -16.31
N ILE A 915 -7.82 2.18 -16.68
CA ILE A 915 -7.68 1.29 -17.85
C ILE A 915 -7.70 2.10 -19.15
N ILE A 916 -8.47 3.20 -19.18
CA ILE A 916 -8.49 4.13 -20.31
C ILE A 916 -7.15 4.84 -20.49
N ILE A 917 -6.51 5.26 -19.38
CA ILE A 917 -5.17 5.84 -19.43
C ILE A 917 -4.19 4.85 -20.06
N VAL A 918 -4.21 3.58 -19.66
CA VAL A 918 -3.36 2.53 -20.24
C VAL A 918 -3.60 2.41 -21.75
N PHE A 919 -4.86 2.37 -22.17
CA PHE A 919 -5.21 2.29 -23.59
C PHE A 919 -4.71 3.49 -24.40
N LEU A 920 -4.95 4.72 -23.91
CA LEU A 920 -4.49 5.94 -24.58
C LEU A 920 -2.97 6.02 -24.67
N HIS A 921 -2.25 5.56 -23.63
CA HIS A 921 -0.80 5.47 -23.61
C HIS A 921 -0.27 4.50 -24.69
N ASN A 922 -0.82 3.29 -24.76
CA ASN A 922 -0.45 2.30 -25.78
C ASN A 922 -0.71 2.80 -27.21
N VAL A 923 -1.83 3.51 -27.43
CA VAL A 923 -2.12 4.17 -28.72
C VAL A 923 -1.09 5.25 -29.04
N ALA A 924 -0.67 6.06 -28.06
CA ALA A 924 0.32 7.12 -28.24
C ALA A 924 1.70 6.57 -28.63
N ILE A 925 2.11 5.43 -28.06
CA ILE A 925 3.37 4.73 -28.38
C ILE A 925 3.27 3.91 -29.69
N ARG A 926 2.11 3.92 -30.36
CA ARG A 926 1.82 3.13 -31.58
C ARG A 926 2.03 1.63 -31.38
N CYS A 927 1.81 1.13 -30.17
CA CYS A 927 1.92 -0.29 -29.89
C CYS A 927 0.57 -0.88 -29.47
N GLY A 928 0.14 -1.94 -30.16
CA GLY A 928 -1.07 -2.66 -29.82
C GLY A 928 -0.81 -3.70 -28.74
N THR A 929 -1.05 -3.37 -27.46
CA THR A 929 -1.22 -4.42 -26.45
C THR A 929 -2.54 -5.14 -26.66
N SER A 930 -2.57 -6.44 -26.34
CA SER A 930 -3.80 -7.20 -26.45
C SER A 930 -4.78 -6.83 -25.32
N PHE A 931 -5.80 -6.03 -25.61
CA PHE A 931 -6.92 -5.73 -24.68
C PHE A 931 -8.01 -6.82 -24.75
N ARG A 932 -7.65 -8.09 -25.00
CA ARG A 932 -8.59 -9.17 -25.36
C ARG A 932 -9.70 -9.38 -24.33
N SER A 933 -9.39 -9.33 -23.03
CA SER A 933 -10.40 -9.45 -21.96
C SER A 933 -11.34 -8.24 -21.89
N GLN A 934 -10.87 -7.08 -22.37
CA GLN A 934 -11.58 -5.80 -22.37
C GLN A 934 -12.38 -5.56 -23.66
N HIS A 935 -12.23 -6.40 -24.70
CA HIS A 935 -13.07 -6.42 -25.90
C HIS A 935 -14.36 -7.24 -25.69
N ASN A 936 -14.91 -7.20 -24.48
CA ASN A 936 -16.13 -7.91 -24.10
C ASN A 936 -17.36 -7.00 -24.22
N CYS A 937 -18.09 -7.10 -25.34
CA CYS A 937 -19.30 -6.31 -25.55
C CYS A 937 -20.40 -6.59 -24.50
N LEU A 938 -20.47 -7.80 -23.92
CA LEU A 938 -21.45 -8.14 -22.90
C LEU A 938 -21.27 -7.30 -21.63
N ALA A 939 -20.06 -6.81 -21.37
CA ALA A 939 -19.75 -5.95 -20.24
C ALA A 939 -20.28 -4.51 -20.37
N ILE A 940 -20.86 -4.12 -21.52
CA ILE A 940 -21.30 -2.74 -21.77
C ILE A 940 -22.65 -2.61 -22.51
N ILE A 941 -23.08 -3.62 -23.25
CA ILE A 941 -24.36 -3.62 -23.99
C ILE A 941 -25.55 -3.17 -23.12
N PRO A 942 -25.79 -3.75 -21.92
CA PRO A 942 -26.90 -3.33 -21.06
C PRO A 942 -26.88 -1.85 -20.68
N ILE A 943 -25.70 -1.30 -20.35
CA ILE A 943 -25.55 0.13 -20.01
C ILE A 943 -25.85 1.00 -21.24
N LEU A 944 -25.32 0.66 -22.41
CA LEU A 944 -25.59 1.41 -23.64
C LEU A 944 -27.07 1.40 -24.01
N LEU A 945 -27.72 0.25 -23.87
CA LEU A 945 -29.16 0.10 -24.10
C LEU A 945 -29.99 0.93 -23.11
N MET A 946 -29.64 0.94 -21.83
CA MET A 946 -30.27 1.77 -20.80
C MET A 946 -30.10 3.27 -21.11
N VAL A 947 -28.87 3.72 -21.38
CA VAL A 947 -28.58 5.14 -21.69
C VAL A 947 -29.28 5.59 -22.98
N ASN A 948 -29.35 4.73 -23.99
CA ASN A 948 -30.11 5.00 -25.20
C ASN A 948 -31.62 5.14 -24.91
N ASN A 949 -32.21 4.28 -24.06
CA ASN A 949 -33.60 4.43 -23.65
C ASN A 949 -33.86 5.71 -22.84
N ASN A 950 -32.91 6.13 -22.00
CA ASN A 950 -32.98 7.41 -21.30
C ASN A 950 -32.97 8.59 -22.28
N SER A 951 -32.25 8.49 -23.39
CA SER A 951 -32.25 9.50 -24.47
C SER A 951 -33.58 9.64 -25.19
N LEU A 952 -34.47 8.64 -25.06
CA LEU A 952 -35.86 8.63 -25.52
C LEU A 952 -36.84 9.16 -24.45
N LEU A 953 -36.33 9.68 -23.32
CA LEU A 953 -37.11 10.25 -22.22
C LEU A 953 -38.09 9.24 -21.60
N ARG A 954 -37.72 7.96 -21.56
CA ARG A 954 -38.54 6.88 -20.98
C ARG A 954 -38.16 6.66 -19.52
N LEU A 955 -39.18 6.56 -18.66
CA LEU A 955 -39.04 6.09 -17.29
C LEU A 955 -39.12 4.56 -17.24
N PRO A 956 -38.37 3.88 -16.35
CA PRO A 956 -38.63 2.49 -16.02
C PRO A 956 -40.08 2.36 -15.54
N ASN A 957 -40.82 1.38 -16.05
CA ASN A 957 -42.20 1.22 -15.62
C ASN A 957 -42.24 0.69 -14.18
N ARG A 958 -43.30 1.05 -13.46
CA ARG A 958 -43.57 0.51 -12.12
C ARG A 958 -43.80 -0.99 -12.21
N THR A 959 -43.23 -1.74 -11.29
CA THR A 959 -43.42 -3.19 -11.25
C THR A 959 -44.85 -3.52 -10.80
N LYS A 960 -45.65 -4.15 -11.67
CA LYS A 960 -46.95 -4.70 -11.30
C LYS A 960 -46.72 -6.01 -10.54
N GLY A 961 -46.76 -5.94 -9.21
CA GLY A 961 -46.65 -7.11 -8.32
C GLY A 961 -45.38 -7.15 -7.47
N ASN A 962 -45.43 -7.93 -6.38
CA ASN A 962 -44.37 -7.97 -5.38
C ASN A 962 -43.05 -8.54 -5.91
N LYS A 963 -43.07 -9.44 -6.90
CA LYS A 963 -41.87 -10.10 -7.44
C LYS A 963 -40.93 -9.10 -8.13
N GLY A 964 -41.42 -8.27 -9.06
CA GLY A 964 -40.59 -7.30 -9.76
C GLY A 964 -39.98 -6.27 -8.82
N ARG A 965 -40.79 -5.77 -7.86
CA ARG A 965 -40.30 -4.86 -6.81
C ARG A 965 -39.20 -5.52 -5.99
N LEU A 966 -39.38 -6.78 -5.60
CA LEU A 966 -38.40 -7.53 -4.84
C LEU A 966 -37.08 -7.68 -5.62
N VAL A 967 -37.13 -7.97 -6.92
CA VAL A 967 -35.92 -8.06 -7.76
C VAL A 967 -35.16 -6.74 -7.82
N SER A 968 -35.84 -5.61 -8.06
CA SER A 968 -35.21 -4.28 -8.06
C SER A 968 -34.51 -3.97 -6.72
N LEU A 969 -35.18 -4.29 -5.61
CA LEU A 969 -34.66 -4.02 -4.26
C LEU A 969 -33.50 -4.94 -3.91
N LEU A 970 -33.64 -6.25 -4.13
CA LEU A 970 -32.59 -7.22 -3.83
C LEU A 970 -31.34 -6.95 -4.67
N GLY A 971 -31.49 -6.61 -5.96
CA GLY A 971 -30.34 -6.28 -6.82
C GLY A 971 -29.57 -5.06 -6.33
N LEU A 972 -30.26 -3.97 -5.97
CA LEU A 972 -29.61 -2.75 -5.48
C LEU A 972 -29.04 -2.90 -4.06
N ILE A 973 -29.72 -3.63 -3.18
CA ILE A 973 -29.21 -3.95 -1.84
C ILE A 973 -27.98 -4.84 -1.95
N TYR A 974 -28.00 -5.84 -2.83
CA TYR A 974 -26.84 -6.68 -3.11
C TYR A 974 -25.65 -5.84 -3.61
N LEU A 975 -25.85 -4.93 -4.57
CA LEU A 975 -24.77 -4.04 -5.03
C LEU A 975 -24.25 -3.14 -3.90
N SER A 976 -25.13 -2.65 -3.03
CA SER A 976 -24.73 -1.84 -1.87
C SER A 976 -23.87 -2.64 -0.89
N LEU A 977 -24.31 -3.84 -0.52
CA LEU A 977 -23.56 -4.73 0.36
C LEU A 977 -22.26 -5.22 -0.28
N PHE A 978 -22.28 -5.54 -1.58
CA PHE A 978 -21.08 -5.93 -2.31
C PHE A 978 -20.05 -4.80 -2.31
N SER A 979 -20.49 -3.58 -2.61
CA SER A 979 -19.63 -2.40 -2.62
C SER A 979 -19.05 -2.08 -1.25
N LEU A 980 -19.80 -2.35 -0.17
CA LEU A 980 -19.32 -2.17 1.20
C LEU A 980 -18.33 -3.27 1.63
N ILE A 981 -18.65 -4.54 1.34
CA ILE A 981 -17.93 -5.72 1.86
C ILE A 981 -16.76 -6.14 0.96
N TYR A 982 -16.91 -6.10 -0.36
CA TYR A 982 -15.89 -6.54 -1.31
C TYR A 982 -15.24 -5.37 -2.03
N GLY A 983 -15.90 -4.20 -2.05
CA GLY A 983 -15.58 -3.10 -2.95
C GLY A 983 -14.12 -2.68 -2.92
N ILE A 984 -13.45 -2.60 -1.77
CA ILE A 984 -12.03 -2.20 -1.69
C ILE A 984 -11.10 -3.18 -2.42
N ARG A 985 -11.34 -4.49 -2.32
CA ARG A 985 -10.47 -5.52 -2.92
C ARG A 985 -10.95 -6.00 -4.29
N ASN A 986 -12.21 -5.75 -4.66
CA ASN A 986 -12.82 -6.16 -5.93
C ASN A 986 -13.50 -4.96 -6.66
N LEU A 987 -12.83 -3.81 -6.79
CA LEU A 987 -13.42 -2.62 -7.42
C LEU A 987 -13.89 -2.89 -8.85
N PHE A 988 -13.11 -3.64 -9.64
CA PHE A 988 -13.43 -4.01 -11.03
C PHE A 988 -14.84 -4.63 -11.17
N TRP A 989 -15.27 -5.41 -10.18
CA TRP A 989 -16.54 -6.13 -10.24
C TRP A 989 -17.77 -5.21 -10.13
N LEU A 990 -17.60 -4.01 -9.53
CA LEU A 990 -18.69 -3.03 -9.40
C LEU A 990 -19.22 -2.58 -10.76
N HIS A 991 -18.36 -2.47 -11.77
CA HIS A 991 -18.77 -2.19 -13.15
C HIS A 991 -19.71 -3.28 -13.67
N HIS A 992 -19.31 -4.55 -13.56
CA HIS A 992 -20.14 -5.67 -13.99
C HIS A 992 -21.47 -5.75 -13.23
N GLY A 993 -21.45 -5.47 -11.91
CA GLY A 993 -22.65 -5.37 -11.10
C GLY A 993 -23.62 -4.29 -11.59
N VAL A 994 -23.12 -3.09 -11.91
CA VAL A 994 -23.93 -2.00 -12.48
C VAL A 994 -24.41 -2.33 -13.90
N ASN A 995 -23.61 -3.05 -14.69
CA ASN A 995 -24.02 -3.53 -16.01
C ASN A 995 -25.19 -4.52 -15.92
N ILE A 996 -25.14 -5.48 -14.99
CA ILE A 996 -26.26 -6.41 -14.71
C ILE A 996 -27.51 -5.64 -14.25
N PHE A 997 -27.35 -4.67 -13.33
CA PHE A 997 -28.47 -3.82 -12.92
C PHE A 997 -29.05 -2.99 -14.07
N SER A 998 -28.21 -2.50 -14.98
CA SER A 998 -28.65 -1.76 -16.17
C SER A 998 -29.49 -2.63 -17.11
N MET A 999 -29.19 -3.93 -17.19
CA MET A 999 -30.02 -4.91 -17.92
C MET A 999 -31.43 -5.00 -17.33
N TRP A 1000 -31.54 -5.04 -16.00
CA TRP A 1000 -32.82 -5.04 -15.30
C TRP A 1000 -33.61 -3.75 -15.51
N VAL A 1001 -32.96 -2.59 -15.39
CA VAL A 1001 -33.58 -1.28 -15.66
C VAL A 1001 -34.08 -1.20 -17.11
N PHE A 1002 -33.28 -1.68 -18.06
CA PHE A 1002 -33.68 -1.75 -19.46
C PHE A 1002 -34.90 -2.66 -19.66
N TYR A 1003 -34.94 -3.83 -19.03
CA TYR A 1003 -36.10 -4.72 -19.06
C TYR A 1003 -37.37 -4.02 -18.55
N LEU A 1004 -37.29 -3.30 -17.41
CA LEU A 1004 -38.41 -2.52 -16.86
C LEU A 1004 -38.92 -1.42 -17.81
N THR A 1005 -38.04 -0.85 -18.64
CA THR A 1005 -38.45 0.18 -19.62
C THR A 1005 -39.19 -0.39 -20.84
N ILE A 1006 -38.93 -1.64 -21.23
CA ILE A 1006 -39.52 -2.26 -22.43
C ILE A 1006 -40.79 -3.06 -22.12
N PHE A 1007 -40.73 -3.96 -21.14
CA PHE A 1007 -41.69 -5.08 -21.06
C PHE A 1007 -42.93 -4.87 -20.18
N SER A 1008 -43.13 -3.68 -19.63
CA SER A 1008 -44.27 -3.42 -18.72
C SER A 1008 -45.45 -2.68 -19.36
N LYS A 1009 -45.52 -2.64 -20.70
CA LYS A 1009 -46.70 -2.15 -21.45
C LYS A 1009 -47.69 -3.24 -21.90
N GLY A 1010 -47.63 -4.43 -21.34
CA GLY A 1010 -48.54 -5.54 -21.67
C GLY A 1010 -48.93 -6.39 -20.46
N SER A 1011 -49.81 -5.86 -19.60
CA SER A 1011 -50.75 -6.60 -18.74
C SER A 1011 -51.69 -5.61 -18.07
#